data_AF-A0A842YHY9-F1
#
_entry.id   AF-A0A842YHY9-F1
#
_cell.length_a   1.000
_cell.length_b   1.000
_cell.length_c   1.000
_cell.angle_alpha   90.00
_cell.angle_beta   90.00
_cell.angle_gamma   90.00
#
_symmetry.space_group_name_H-M   'P 1'
#
loop_
_entity.id
_entity.type
_entity.pdbx_description
1 polymer ?
#
loop_
_entity_poly.entity_id
_entity_poly.type
_entity_poly.pdbx_seq_one_letter_code
_entity_poly.pdbx_strand_id
1 'polypeptide(L)'
;PTAQFMEEIIVGRPVFGFPNAEGGFRLRYGRARTTGLAACGVHPATMIVLNKFMNTGLQLRVELPGKSAAICPVDSVEPPVVRLKNGSVIRVADEKQAWEIYDQVERILFNGDILFNAGDFIQFNHALLPAGYDEDQWRYDVEHCIANIGEKSVEEITGLGIERIKELLGNLMRVPSPEEALKLARLDAPLHPRYTFDWSKIELQQLLGLRNTLADQWASRENGITVSRDEKNSLELLLIPHRVSKGKLYFEDYENIIEKSLAIDHRYVEAEAETSLEQVNKWAGFTVREKAYVYVGARMGRPEKAKERKMNPYVHSLYPIGNAGGPQRDITRPKKGDKIRIERVNLQCPECGYEATTPICSNCGSKTRMEKQCPRCKTKTDADTCPRCNSETVGYTWVELDLREELEKARSYIGGQIPPKIKCVKRLMNERRMPEDLAKGILRARYDLSVFKDGTLRYDLTDIPLTHFTPDEVGTSVEKLRELGYTYDVNGDALTRGDQMLELYVQDVVLPEDCGDYLVTVTKFLDEEIRDFYKMDPVYNKETRDDLIGEIILGMAPHTSAAIVGRLIGWTTVRNCYAHPYWHAAKRRNCDGDEDGIMMTLDPLLNFSRAYLPEQSGGLMDAPLFVIPNLNPSEVDKESHNVDVIGRYPPEFYKMSMRGAKPNEFGPL
;
A
#
# COMPACT_ATOMS: atom_id res chain seq x y z
N PRO A 1 5.89 -17.04 20.56
CA PRO A 1 6.33 -15.72 20.08
C PRO A 1 7.84 -15.69 19.82
N THR A 2 8.24 -15.49 18.56
CA THR A 2 9.65 -15.38 18.17
C THR A 2 9.96 -13.95 17.77
N ALA A 3 10.97 -13.36 18.41
CA ALA A 3 11.45 -12.00 18.18
C ALA A 3 12.15 -11.78 16.81
N GLN A 4 11.96 -12.68 15.84
CA GLN A 4 12.70 -12.67 14.55
C GLN A 4 12.50 -11.36 13.78
N PHE A 5 11.31 -10.76 13.87
CA PHE A 5 11.08 -9.46 13.24
C PHE A 5 11.97 -8.35 13.83
N MET A 6 12.54 -8.51 15.03
CA MET A 6 13.36 -7.53 15.75
C MET A 6 14.88 -7.68 15.54
N GLU A 7 15.36 -8.71 14.84
CA GLU A 7 16.82 -8.97 14.73
C GLU A 7 17.59 -7.84 14.02
N GLU A 8 16.91 -6.97 13.26
CA GLU A 8 17.52 -5.85 12.52
C GLU A 8 16.76 -4.52 12.73
N ILE A 9 16.86 -3.94 13.93
CA ILE A 9 16.35 -2.59 14.18
C ILE A 9 17.33 -1.56 13.62
N ILE A 10 16.92 -0.90 12.54
CA ILE A 10 17.65 0.21 11.92
C ILE A 10 17.28 1.51 12.69
N VAL A 11 18.28 2.35 12.96
CA VAL A 11 18.08 3.68 13.57
C VAL A 11 17.00 4.47 12.80
N GLY A 12 16.04 5.04 13.52
CA GLY A 12 14.93 5.80 12.96
C GLY A 12 13.69 4.97 12.60
N ARG A 13 13.71 3.65 12.81
CA ARG A 13 12.54 2.77 12.63
C ARG A 13 11.98 2.34 13.99
N PRO A 14 10.87 2.94 14.48
CA PRO A 14 10.31 2.62 15.77
C PRO A 14 9.73 1.21 15.83
N VAL A 15 9.72 0.64 17.04
CA VAL A 15 8.95 -0.55 17.39
C VAL A 15 7.62 -0.07 17.96
N PHE A 16 6.51 -0.58 17.43
CA PHE A 16 5.17 -0.16 17.83
C PHE A 16 4.57 -1.08 18.88
N GLY A 17 4.98 -2.34 18.93
CA GLY A 17 4.57 -3.29 19.96
C GLY A 17 5.38 -4.57 19.92
N PHE A 18 5.62 -5.18 21.08
CA PHE A 18 6.21 -6.51 21.18
C PHE A 18 5.12 -7.59 21.05
N PRO A 19 5.48 -8.83 20.64
CA PRO A 19 4.58 -9.98 20.66
C PRO A 19 3.86 -10.15 21.98
N ASN A 20 2.54 -10.23 21.94
CA ASN A 20 1.66 -10.37 23.11
C ASN A 20 1.89 -9.32 24.21
N ALA A 21 2.48 -8.17 23.89
CA ALA A 21 2.58 -7.07 24.84
C ALA A 21 1.21 -6.45 25.08
N GLU A 22 0.90 -6.23 26.36
CA GLU A 22 -0.30 -5.55 26.79
C GLU A 22 -0.43 -4.18 26.13
N GLY A 23 -1.62 -3.89 25.59
CA GLY A 23 -1.87 -2.65 24.87
C GLY A 23 -1.25 -2.58 23.47
N GLY A 24 -0.65 -3.68 22.98
CA GLY A 24 -0.19 -3.77 21.59
C GLY A 24 -1.33 -3.76 20.58
N PHE A 25 -1.03 -4.10 19.32
CA PHE A 25 -2.08 -4.22 18.30
C PHE A 25 -2.92 -5.47 18.53
N ARG A 26 -4.21 -5.33 18.80
CA ARG A 26 -5.08 -6.51 18.93
C ARG A 26 -5.29 -7.13 17.57
N LEU A 27 -5.09 -8.44 17.45
CA LEU A 27 -5.42 -9.17 16.23
C LEU A 27 -6.94 -9.14 15.98
N ARG A 28 -7.33 -8.64 14.82
CA ARG A 28 -8.70 -8.75 14.29
C ARG A 28 -8.67 -9.42 12.93
N TYR A 29 -9.50 -10.44 12.75
CA TYR A 29 -9.68 -11.02 11.42
C TYR A 29 -10.67 -10.17 10.63
N GLY A 30 -10.32 -9.84 9.41
CA GLY A 30 -11.22 -9.20 8.46
C GLY A 30 -10.47 -8.70 7.25
N ARG A 31 -11.23 -8.19 6.30
CA ARG A 31 -10.69 -7.61 5.09
C ARG A 31 -11.47 -6.35 4.75
N ALA A 32 -10.76 -5.23 4.65
CA ALA A 32 -11.28 -4.02 4.04
C ALA A 32 -10.96 -4.03 2.53
N ARG A 33 -11.64 -3.17 1.77
CA ARG A 33 -11.42 -3.00 0.33
C ARG A 33 -9.96 -2.67 -0.06
N THR A 34 -9.17 -2.16 0.89
CA THR A 34 -7.75 -1.82 0.71
C THR A 34 -6.78 -2.80 1.38
N THR A 35 -7.24 -3.94 1.92
CA THR A 35 -6.39 -4.92 2.63
C THR A 35 -6.47 -6.32 2.03
N GLY A 36 -5.65 -7.24 2.53
CA GLY A 36 -5.40 -8.57 1.97
C GLY A 36 -4.19 -8.57 1.04
N LEU A 37 -3.83 -9.72 0.47
CA LEU A 37 -2.59 -9.88 -0.31
C LEU A 37 -1.37 -9.37 0.49
N ALA A 38 -1.32 -9.72 1.78
CA ALA A 38 -0.37 -9.23 2.80
C ALA A 38 -0.55 -7.78 3.29
N ALA A 39 -1.42 -6.94 2.72
CA ALA A 39 -1.73 -5.63 3.31
C ALA A 39 -2.64 -5.77 4.54
N CYS A 40 -2.37 -4.98 5.59
CA CYS A 40 -3.12 -4.97 6.84
C CYS A 40 -3.83 -3.64 7.09
N GLY A 41 -4.85 -3.66 7.94
CA GLY A 41 -5.62 -2.47 8.32
C GLY A 41 -5.31 -1.99 9.73
N VAL A 42 -5.20 -0.68 9.94
CA VAL A 42 -5.18 -0.06 11.27
C VAL A 42 -6.07 1.17 11.29
N HIS A 43 -6.52 1.57 12.47
CA HIS A 43 -7.33 2.78 12.60
C HIS A 43 -6.50 4.04 12.29
N PRO A 44 -7.04 5.03 11.53
CA PRO A 44 -6.30 6.26 11.21
C PRO A 44 -5.80 7.03 12.42
N ALA A 45 -6.59 7.08 13.50
CA ALA A 45 -6.16 7.69 14.76
C ALA A 45 -4.89 7.04 15.32
N THR A 46 -4.72 5.72 15.17
CA THR A 46 -3.51 4.99 15.58
C THR A 46 -2.28 5.50 14.84
N MET A 47 -2.42 5.75 13.53
CA MET A 47 -1.32 6.23 12.70
C MET A 47 -0.80 7.60 13.18
N ILE A 48 -1.71 8.46 13.66
CA ILE A 48 -1.40 9.80 14.17
C ILE A 48 -0.79 9.72 15.57
N VAL A 49 -1.43 9.02 16.52
CA VAL A 49 -0.97 8.98 17.92
C VAL A 49 0.37 8.25 18.07
N LEU A 50 0.70 7.32 17.17
CA LEU A 50 2.04 6.72 17.08
C LEU A 50 3.05 7.64 16.40
N ASN A 51 3.04 8.92 16.79
CA ASN A 51 3.96 9.97 16.35
C ASN A 51 4.02 10.17 14.83
N LYS A 52 2.93 9.89 14.10
CA LYS A 52 2.84 10.09 12.64
C LYS A 52 3.92 9.33 11.85
N PHE A 53 4.49 8.28 12.45
CA PHE A 53 5.44 7.40 11.76
C PHE A 53 4.75 6.50 10.75
N MET A 54 3.45 6.23 10.93
CA MET A 54 2.66 5.43 10.03
C MET A 54 1.97 6.30 8.98
N ASN A 55 2.08 5.87 7.74
CA ASN A 55 1.29 6.36 6.61
C ASN A 55 0.82 5.15 5.79
N THR A 56 -0.14 5.38 4.91
CA THR A 56 -0.63 4.34 4.00
C THR A 56 0.51 3.88 3.11
N GLY A 57 0.68 2.57 2.95
CA GLY A 57 1.78 1.98 2.17
C GLY A 57 3.09 1.81 2.96
N LEU A 58 3.18 2.32 4.19
CA LEU A 58 4.30 1.97 5.06
C LEU A 58 4.37 0.46 5.22
N GLN A 59 5.53 -0.12 4.95
CA GLN A 59 5.79 -1.52 5.28
C GLN A 59 5.94 -1.66 6.79
N LEU A 60 5.06 -2.41 7.44
CA LEU A 60 5.29 -2.98 8.76
C LEU A 60 6.08 -4.28 8.63
N ARG A 61 7.01 -4.50 9.55
CA ARG A 61 7.50 -5.85 9.86
C ARG A 61 6.67 -6.37 11.02
N VAL A 62 5.97 -7.47 10.79
CA VAL A 62 5.03 -8.06 11.74
C VAL A 62 5.51 -9.46 12.13
N GLU A 63 5.08 -9.91 13.30
CA GLU A 63 5.33 -11.28 13.76
C GLU A 63 4.47 -12.32 13.03
N LEU A 64 3.23 -11.95 12.69
CA LEU A 64 2.22 -12.81 12.08
C LEU A 64 1.24 -11.98 11.23
N PRO A 65 0.56 -12.59 10.24
CA PRO A 65 0.76 -13.96 9.75
C PRO A 65 1.98 -14.09 8.82
N GLY A 66 2.43 -13.01 8.21
CA GLY A 66 3.62 -12.96 7.34
C GLY A 66 4.79 -12.21 7.98
N LYS A 67 5.86 -11.99 7.20
CA LYS A 67 7.04 -11.22 7.66
C LYS A 67 6.85 -9.70 7.56
N SER A 68 5.99 -9.27 6.65
CA SER A 68 5.72 -7.86 6.40
C SER A 68 4.28 -7.67 5.94
N ALA A 69 3.79 -6.44 6.10
CA ALA A 69 2.50 -6.02 5.60
C ALA A 69 2.55 -4.54 5.23
N ALA A 70 1.91 -4.12 4.13
CA ALA A 70 1.66 -2.70 3.89
C ALA A 70 0.48 -2.23 4.74
N ILE A 71 0.61 -1.08 5.40
CA ILE A 71 -0.46 -0.51 6.22
C ILE A 71 -1.50 0.20 5.35
N CYS A 72 -2.78 -0.02 5.66
CA CYS A 72 -3.90 0.74 5.14
C CYS A 72 -4.80 1.28 6.26
N PRO A 73 -5.41 2.47 6.07
CA PRO A 73 -6.37 3.01 7.02
C PRO A 73 -7.69 2.23 6.94
N VAL A 74 -8.21 1.82 8.10
CA VAL A 74 -9.55 1.23 8.25
C VAL A 74 -10.21 1.87 9.46
N ASP A 75 -11.19 2.74 9.24
CA ASP A 75 -11.86 3.53 10.28
C ASP A 75 -12.93 2.76 11.06
N SER A 76 -13.32 1.58 10.57
CA SER A 76 -14.31 0.72 11.24
C SER A 76 -13.72 -0.21 12.31
N VAL A 77 -12.39 -0.31 12.45
CA VAL A 77 -11.76 -1.16 13.47
C VAL A 77 -11.53 -0.40 14.77
N GLU A 78 -11.21 -1.09 15.87
CA GLU A 78 -11.12 -0.43 17.16
C GLU A 78 -9.95 0.59 17.22
N PRO A 79 -10.23 1.85 17.59
CA PRO A 79 -9.22 2.90 17.69
C PRO A 79 -8.25 2.72 18.89
N PRO A 80 -7.19 3.53 18.98
CA PRO A 80 -6.28 3.49 20.12
C PRO A 80 -6.94 4.09 21.37
N VAL A 81 -6.42 3.70 22.53
CA VAL A 81 -6.77 4.30 23.83
C VAL A 81 -5.51 4.92 24.42
N VAL A 82 -5.62 6.18 24.86
CA VAL A 82 -4.49 6.97 25.34
C VAL A 82 -4.78 7.63 26.68
N ARG A 83 -3.73 7.83 27.46
CA ARG A 83 -3.71 8.71 28.63
C ARG A 83 -3.16 10.07 28.24
N LEU A 84 -3.89 11.12 28.61
CA LEU A 84 -3.48 12.50 28.43
C LEU A 84 -2.63 12.98 29.61
N LYS A 85 -1.86 14.06 29.42
CA LYS A 85 -1.01 14.70 30.45
C LYS A 85 -1.74 15.11 31.73
N ASN A 86 -3.07 15.29 31.67
CA ASN A 86 -3.89 15.58 32.84
C ASN A 86 -4.36 14.32 33.60
N GLY A 87 -3.98 13.12 33.12
CA GLY A 87 -4.34 11.81 33.66
C GLY A 87 -5.62 11.19 33.07
N SER A 88 -6.36 11.93 32.24
CA SER A 88 -7.60 11.42 31.59
C SER A 88 -7.27 10.31 30.61
N VAL A 89 -8.13 9.30 30.55
CA VAL A 89 -8.04 8.20 29.59
C VAL A 89 -9.14 8.36 28.57
N ILE A 90 -8.78 8.38 27.29
CA ILE A 90 -9.73 8.55 26.19
C ILE A 90 -9.50 7.50 25.12
N ARG A 91 -10.60 7.02 24.54
CA ARG A 91 -10.58 6.25 23.30
C ARG A 91 -10.67 7.23 22.13
N VAL A 92 -9.68 7.22 21.24
CA VAL A 92 -9.52 8.24 20.21
C VAL A 92 -10.37 7.89 18.98
N ALA A 93 -11.60 8.39 18.93
CA ALA A 93 -12.64 7.92 18.02
C ALA A 93 -12.33 8.08 16.53
N ASP A 94 -11.61 9.14 16.14
CA ASP A 94 -11.36 9.47 14.75
C ASP A 94 -10.05 10.25 14.57
N GLU A 95 -9.68 10.51 13.31
CA GLU A 95 -8.49 11.30 12.95
C GLU A 95 -8.55 12.73 13.52
N LYS A 96 -9.72 13.37 13.49
CA LYS A 96 -9.88 14.75 13.96
C LYS A 96 -9.53 14.85 15.45
N GLN A 97 -10.09 13.95 16.26
CA GLN A 97 -9.80 13.89 17.68
C GLN A 97 -8.32 13.58 17.92
N ALA A 98 -7.72 12.67 17.14
CA ALA A 98 -6.30 12.35 17.26
C ALA A 98 -5.40 13.57 17.06
N TRP A 99 -5.73 14.45 16.12
CA TRP A 99 -5.02 15.72 15.90
C TRP A 99 -5.24 16.72 17.05
N GLU A 100 -6.46 16.87 17.54
CA GLU A 100 -6.79 17.79 18.65
C GLU A 100 -6.06 17.45 19.96
N ILE A 101 -5.88 16.14 20.22
CA ILE A 101 -5.26 15.65 21.46
C ILE A 101 -3.77 15.31 21.30
N TYR A 102 -3.19 15.41 20.10
CA TYR A 102 -1.85 14.92 19.78
C TYR A 102 -0.79 15.37 20.79
N ASP A 103 -0.70 16.67 21.06
CA ASP A 103 0.28 17.24 21.99
C ASP A 103 -0.06 16.98 23.47
N GLN A 104 -1.24 16.46 23.75
CA GLN A 104 -1.72 16.13 25.09
C GLN A 104 -1.51 14.66 25.44
N VAL A 105 -1.21 13.79 24.47
CA VAL A 105 -0.92 12.38 24.71
C VAL A 105 0.34 12.24 25.58
N GLU A 106 0.20 11.58 26.72
CA GLU A 106 1.30 11.25 27.63
C GLU A 106 1.72 9.78 27.45
N ARG A 107 0.74 8.88 27.32
CA ARG A 107 0.97 7.45 27.16
C ARG A 107 -0.09 6.82 26.26
N ILE A 108 0.33 5.92 25.38
CA ILE A 108 -0.58 5.06 24.61
C ILE A 108 -0.81 3.80 25.45
N LEU A 109 -2.07 3.52 25.79
CA LEU A 109 -2.47 2.38 26.60
C LEU A 109 -2.88 1.18 25.74
N PHE A 110 -3.41 1.44 24.55
CA PHE A 110 -3.77 0.45 23.56
C PHE A 110 -3.55 1.01 22.16
N ASN A 111 -2.87 0.27 21.29
CA ASN A 111 -2.62 0.69 19.91
C ASN A 111 -3.87 0.61 19.03
N GLY A 112 -4.91 -0.11 19.44
CA GLY A 112 -6.06 -0.41 18.58
C GLY A 112 -5.92 -1.75 17.88
N ASP A 113 -6.80 -2.00 16.93
CA ASP A 113 -6.80 -3.21 16.12
C ASP A 113 -5.72 -3.18 15.04
N ILE A 114 -5.22 -4.37 14.70
CA ILE A 114 -4.61 -4.65 13.41
C ILE A 114 -5.43 -5.73 12.69
N LEU A 115 -5.93 -5.35 11.52
CA LEU A 115 -6.82 -6.15 10.69
C LEU A 115 -6.01 -7.01 9.73
N PHE A 116 -6.21 -8.33 9.77
CA PHE A 116 -5.61 -9.27 8.84
C PHE A 116 -6.65 -10.15 8.16
N ASN A 117 -6.44 -10.33 6.85
CA ASN A 117 -7.16 -11.28 6.02
C ASN A 117 -6.87 -12.72 6.50
N ALA A 118 -7.89 -13.54 6.72
CA ALA A 118 -7.68 -14.92 7.15
C ALA A 118 -6.97 -15.74 6.06
N GLY A 119 -7.21 -15.43 4.79
CA GLY A 119 -6.46 -16.06 3.71
C GLY A 119 -4.96 -15.73 3.68
N ASP A 120 -4.48 -14.66 4.33
CA ASP A 120 -3.03 -14.46 4.54
C ASP A 120 -2.46 -15.54 5.48
N PHE A 121 -3.25 -16.04 6.45
CA PHE A 121 -2.85 -17.18 7.28
C PHE A 121 -2.78 -18.47 6.46
N ILE A 122 -3.64 -18.64 5.45
CA ILE A 122 -3.55 -19.76 4.51
C ILE A 122 -2.26 -19.67 3.70
N GLN A 123 -1.97 -18.49 3.15
CA GLN A 123 -0.78 -18.25 2.35
C GLN A 123 0.51 -18.56 3.11
N PHE A 124 0.62 -18.08 4.35
CA PHE A 124 1.80 -18.29 5.19
C PHE A 124 1.75 -19.59 6.00
N ASN A 125 0.73 -20.44 5.76
CA ASN A 125 0.53 -21.72 6.43
C ASN A 125 0.53 -21.60 7.97
N HIS A 126 -0.10 -20.55 8.49
CA HIS A 126 -0.31 -20.33 9.91
C HIS A 126 -1.67 -20.85 10.36
N ALA A 127 -1.71 -21.50 11.52
CA ALA A 127 -2.98 -21.78 12.19
C ALA A 127 -3.64 -20.46 12.63
N LEU A 128 -4.96 -20.45 12.69
CA LEU A 128 -5.68 -19.35 13.30
C LEU A 128 -5.26 -19.24 14.78
N LEU A 129 -5.29 -18.01 15.27
CA LEU A 129 -5.18 -17.66 16.66
C LEU A 129 -6.55 -17.22 17.20
N PRO A 130 -6.81 -17.37 18.52
CA PRO A 130 -8.05 -16.93 19.13
C PRO A 130 -8.36 -15.45 18.84
N ALA A 131 -9.53 -15.19 18.27
CA ALA A 131 -10.02 -13.84 18.01
C ALA A 131 -10.67 -13.24 19.26
N GLY A 132 -10.41 -11.96 19.54
CA GLY A 132 -11.21 -11.21 20.52
C GLY A 132 -12.64 -11.02 20.02
N TYR A 133 -13.57 -10.68 20.93
CA TYR A 133 -14.95 -10.40 20.53
C TYR A 133 -15.04 -9.05 19.80
N ASP A 134 -15.53 -9.08 18.57
CA ASP A 134 -15.61 -7.94 17.65
C ASP A 134 -17.05 -7.67 17.19
N GLU A 135 -17.26 -6.56 16.49
CA GLU A 135 -18.58 -6.10 16.09
C GLU A 135 -19.27 -7.07 15.10
N ASP A 136 -18.51 -7.84 14.32
CA ASP A 136 -19.08 -8.79 13.37
C ASP A 136 -19.65 -10.02 14.09
N GLN A 137 -18.96 -10.52 15.12
CA GLN A 137 -19.51 -11.55 16.01
C GLN A 137 -20.76 -11.05 16.73
N TRP A 138 -20.72 -9.83 17.25
CA TRP A 138 -21.87 -9.23 17.94
C TRP A 138 -23.10 -9.11 17.04
N ARG A 139 -22.91 -8.69 15.79
CA ARG A 139 -24.01 -8.61 14.82
C ARG A 139 -24.64 -9.99 14.58
N TYR A 140 -23.84 -11.05 14.43
CA TYR A 140 -24.38 -12.41 14.31
C TYR A 140 -25.14 -12.86 15.56
N ASP A 141 -24.63 -12.57 16.75
CA ASP A 141 -25.29 -12.96 18.00
C ASP A 141 -26.65 -12.27 18.13
N VAL A 142 -26.74 -10.97 17.82
CA VAL A 142 -28.01 -10.24 17.83
C VAL A 142 -28.96 -10.72 16.72
N GLU A 143 -28.47 -10.93 15.49
CA GLU A 143 -29.26 -11.49 14.39
C GLU A 143 -29.84 -12.87 14.77
N HIS A 144 -29.05 -13.70 15.45
CA HIS A 144 -29.49 -15.00 15.95
C HIS A 144 -30.58 -14.87 17.00
N CYS A 145 -30.43 -13.93 17.95
CA CYS A 145 -31.48 -13.64 18.92
C CYS A 145 -32.77 -13.17 18.25
N ILE A 146 -32.69 -12.28 17.25
CA ILE A 146 -33.86 -11.82 16.49
C ILE A 146 -34.56 -12.97 15.78
N ALA A 147 -33.80 -13.86 15.13
CA ALA A 147 -34.33 -15.01 14.43
C ALA A 147 -35.04 -15.99 15.37
N ASN A 148 -34.52 -16.18 16.59
CA ASN A 148 -35.09 -17.11 17.58
C ASN A 148 -36.31 -16.55 18.33
N ILE A 149 -36.27 -15.26 18.69
CA ILE A 149 -37.26 -14.61 19.55
C ILE A 149 -38.41 -13.98 18.74
N GLY A 150 -38.12 -13.60 17.49
CA GLY A 150 -39.03 -12.86 16.61
C GLY A 150 -38.99 -11.35 16.84
N GLU A 151 -39.11 -10.58 15.76
CA GLU A 151 -38.93 -9.12 15.75
C GLU A 151 -39.79 -8.39 16.80
N LYS A 152 -41.08 -8.73 16.91
CA LYS A 152 -41.99 -8.07 17.86
C LYS A 152 -41.57 -8.24 19.32
N SER A 153 -41.23 -9.46 19.72
CA SER A 153 -40.81 -9.72 21.10
C SER A 153 -39.44 -9.10 21.39
N VAL A 154 -38.57 -8.96 20.37
CA VAL A 154 -37.33 -8.18 20.51
C VAL A 154 -37.63 -6.72 20.81
N GLU A 155 -38.57 -6.09 20.10
CA GLU A 155 -38.98 -4.72 20.39
C GLU A 155 -39.54 -4.57 21.81
N GLU A 156 -40.34 -5.54 22.28
CA GLU A 156 -40.90 -5.56 23.63
C GLU A 156 -39.82 -5.71 24.72
N ILE A 157 -38.85 -6.61 24.53
CA ILE A 157 -37.77 -6.88 25.50
C ILE A 157 -36.79 -5.70 25.59
N THR A 158 -36.40 -5.17 24.43
CA THR A 158 -35.36 -4.14 24.35
C THR A 158 -35.94 -2.74 24.52
N GLY A 159 -37.20 -2.52 24.15
CA GLY A 159 -37.79 -1.18 24.00
C GLY A 159 -37.20 -0.39 22.84
N LEU A 160 -36.52 -1.04 21.87
CA LEU A 160 -35.96 -0.44 20.67
C LEU A 160 -36.77 -0.89 19.45
N GLY A 161 -37.04 0.04 18.52
CA GLY A 161 -37.70 -0.31 17.26
C GLY A 161 -36.81 -1.17 16.37
N ILE A 162 -37.39 -2.14 15.67
CA ILE A 162 -36.63 -3.11 14.87
C ILE A 162 -35.80 -2.46 13.77
N GLU A 163 -36.28 -1.36 13.19
CA GLU A 163 -35.55 -0.60 12.16
C GLU A 163 -34.27 0.01 12.71
N ARG A 164 -34.27 0.48 13.97
CA ARG A 164 -33.06 0.98 14.63
C ARG A 164 -32.07 -0.16 14.85
N ILE A 165 -32.55 -1.35 15.25
CA ILE A 165 -31.70 -2.52 15.41
C ILE A 165 -31.09 -2.94 14.07
N LYS A 166 -31.90 -3.00 13.00
CA LYS A 166 -31.43 -3.29 11.63
C LYS A 166 -30.40 -2.26 11.14
N GLU A 167 -30.56 -0.98 11.47
CA GLU A 167 -29.57 0.06 11.16
C GLU A 167 -28.21 -0.21 11.84
N LEU A 168 -28.23 -0.52 13.15
CA LEU A 168 -27.04 -0.88 13.93
C LEU A 168 -26.36 -2.15 13.37
N LEU A 169 -27.16 -3.13 12.94
CA LEU A 169 -26.67 -4.36 12.34
C LEU A 169 -26.20 -4.18 10.89
N GLY A 170 -26.62 -3.11 10.20
CA GLY A 170 -26.30 -2.87 8.80
C GLY A 170 -25.00 -2.10 8.57
N ASN A 171 -24.55 -1.31 9.55
CA ASN A 171 -23.43 -0.38 9.38
C ASN A 171 -22.55 -0.31 10.64
N LEU A 172 -21.29 -0.75 10.53
CA LEU A 172 -20.31 -0.74 11.63
C LEU A 172 -20.01 0.68 12.17
N MET A 173 -20.22 1.72 11.36
CA MET A 173 -20.06 3.11 11.80
C MET A 173 -21.22 3.61 12.66
N ARG A 174 -22.35 2.89 12.69
CA ARG A 174 -23.49 3.16 13.56
C ARG A 174 -23.33 2.39 14.87
N VAL A 175 -22.59 2.98 15.80
CA VAL A 175 -22.35 2.39 17.12
C VAL A 175 -23.57 2.60 18.03
N PRO A 176 -24.06 1.58 18.75
CA PRO A 176 -25.14 1.75 19.72
C PRO A 176 -24.70 2.65 20.87
N SER A 177 -25.60 3.45 21.43
CA SER A 177 -25.36 4.15 22.69
C SER A 177 -25.16 3.17 23.85
N PRO A 178 -24.59 3.59 24.99
CA PRO A 178 -24.46 2.73 26.17
C PRO A 178 -25.81 2.13 26.62
N GLU A 179 -26.89 2.91 26.54
CA GLU A 179 -28.24 2.45 26.88
C GLU A 179 -28.77 1.44 25.85
N GLU A 180 -28.57 1.70 24.55
CA GLU A 180 -28.94 0.76 23.48
C GLU A 180 -28.19 -0.57 23.62
N ALA A 181 -26.90 -0.54 23.93
CA ALA A 181 -26.09 -1.74 24.13
C ALA A 181 -26.59 -2.58 25.31
N LEU A 182 -26.93 -1.95 26.44
CA LEU A 182 -27.51 -2.63 27.60
C LEU A 182 -28.91 -3.18 27.32
N LYS A 183 -29.72 -2.47 26.54
CA LYS A 183 -31.05 -2.95 26.10
C LYS A 183 -30.91 -4.19 25.21
N LEU A 184 -29.99 -4.18 24.26
CA LEU A 184 -29.73 -5.32 23.37
C LEU A 184 -29.16 -6.53 24.13
N ALA A 185 -28.37 -6.31 25.17
CA ALA A 185 -27.86 -7.39 26.02
C ALA A 185 -28.96 -8.16 26.77
N ARG A 186 -30.18 -7.60 26.89
CA ARG A 186 -31.35 -8.30 27.47
C ARG A 186 -31.90 -9.41 26.57
N LEU A 187 -31.44 -9.50 25.32
CA LEU A 187 -31.77 -10.58 24.40
C LEU A 187 -30.90 -11.83 24.62
N ASP A 188 -30.11 -11.88 25.69
CA ASP A 188 -29.01 -12.83 25.92
C ASP A 188 -27.86 -12.74 24.90
N ALA A 189 -27.87 -11.73 24.03
CA ALA A 189 -26.69 -11.38 23.24
C ALA A 189 -25.59 -10.79 24.15
N PRO A 190 -24.31 -11.08 23.91
CA PRO A 190 -23.24 -10.45 24.67
C PRO A 190 -23.23 -8.93 24.52
N LEU A 191 -22.65 -8.24 25.51
CA LEU A 191 -22.47 -6.79 25.47
C LEU A 191 -21.68 -6.37 24.23
N HIS A 192 -22.12 -5.28 23.59
CA HIS A 192 -21.48 -4.76 22.38
C HIS A 192 -19.97 -4.49 22.62
N PRO A 193 -19.06 -4.93 21.72
CA PRO A 193 -17.60 -4.84 21.87
C PRO A 193 -17.05 -3.46 22.24
N ARG A 194 -17.65 -2.37 21.71
CA ARG A 194 -17.38 -0.97 22.10
C ARG A 194 -17.36 -0.75 23.62
N TYR A 195 -18.21 -1.46 24.36
CA TYR A 195 -18.39 -1.33 25.81
C TYR A 195 -17.80 -2.52 26.58
N THR A 196 -17.11 -3.42 25.88
CA THR A 196 -16.36 -4.52 26.47
C THR A 196 -14.95 -4.04 26.82
N PHE A 197 -14.67 -3.99 28.12
CA PHE A 197 -13.37 -3.65 28.71
C PHE A 197 -12.48 -4.89 28.87
N ASP A 198 -11.18 -4.70 29.04
CA ASP A 198 -10.20 -5.80 29.06
C ASP A 198 -10.12 -6.46 30.46
N TRP A 199 -11.26 -6.99 30.93
CA TRP A 199 -11.45 -7.46 32.31
C TRP A 199 -10.44 -8.51 32.77
N SER A 200 -9.93 -9.32 31.84
CA SER A 200 -8.95 -10.37 32.13
C SER A 200 -7.53 -9.84 32.40
N LYS A 201 -7.28 -8.53 32.27
CA LYS A 201 -5.94 -7.93 32.50
C LYS A 201 -5.63 -7.59 33.94
N ILE A 202 -6.62 -7.59 34.81
CA ILE A 202 -6.40 -7.35 36.23
C ILE A 202 -6.76 -8.59 37.03
N GLU A 203 -6.08 -8.79 38.14
CA GLU A 203 -6.39 -9.86 39.08
C GLU A 203 -7.72 -9.58 39.79
N LEU A 204 -8.40 -10.64 40.22
CA LEU A 204 -9.71 -10.54 40.89
C LEU A 204 -9.65 -9.65 42.14
N GLN A 205 -8.55 -9.69 42.90
CA GLN A 205 -8.37 -8.83 44.08
C GLN A 205 -8.31 -7.34 43.72
N GLN A 206 -7.67 -7.00 42.61
CA GLN A 206 -7.61 -5.63 42.11
C GLN A 206 -9.00 -5.16 41.66
N LEU A 207 -9.75 -6.04 40.97
CA LEU A 207 -11.14 -5.78 40.56
C LEU A 207 -12.04 -5.51 41.77
N LEU A 208 -11.95 -6.35 42.81
CA LEU A 208 -12.74 -6.20 44.05
C LEU A 208 -12.42 -4.91 44.78
N GLY A 209 -11.13 -4.56 44.91
CA GLY A 209 -10.69 -3.29 45.50
C GLY A 209 -11.28 -2.09 44.76
N LEU A 210 -11.09 -2.05 43.43
CA LEU A 210 -11.64 -1.01 42.57
C LEU A 210 -13.16 -0.89 42.73
N ARG A 211 -13.87 -2.02 42.61
CA ARG A 211 -15.33 -2.07 42.70
C ARG A 211 -15.85 -1.53 44.03
N ASN A 212 -15.22 -1.87 45.15
CA ASN A 212 -15.63 -1.39 46.47
C ASN A 212 -15.44 0.12 46.60
N THR A 213 -14.30 0.64 46.16
CA THR A 213 -14.03 2.09 46.16
C THR A 213 -15.01 2.86 45.28
N LEU A 214 -15.39 2.29 44.12
CA LEU A 214 -16.42 2.88 43.26
C LEU A 214 -17.79 2.85 43.95
N ALA A 215 -18.21 1.71 44.52
CA ALA A 215 -19.50 1.53 45.18
C ALA A 215 -19.71 2.47 46.38
N ASP A 216 -18.68 2.71 47.18
CA ASP A 216 -18.77 3.63 48.33
C ASP A 216 -18.98 5.10 47.91
N GLN A 217 -18.55 5.48 46.70
CA GLN A 217 -18.59 6.86 46.21
C GLN A 217 -19.66 7.10 45.12
N TRP A 218 -20.25 6.03 44.56
CA TRP A 218 -21.06 6.08 43.34
C TRP A 218 -22.29 6.98 43.43
N ALA A 219 -22.96 7.01 44.59
CA ALA A 219 -24.13 7.87 44.82
C ALA A 219 -23.79 9.37 44.71
N SER A 220 -22.52 9.74 44.90
CA SER A 220 -22.02 11.12 44.84
C SER A 220 -21.07 11.36 43.66
N ARG A 221 -21.07 10.47 42.67
CA ARG A 221 -20.13 10.46 41.52
C ARG A 221 -20.13 11.75 40.69
N GLU A 222 -21.24 12.49 40.68
CA GLU A 222 -21.32 13.82 40.05
C GLU A 222 -20.27 14.81 40.60
N ASN A 223 -19.83 14.62 41.85
CA ASN A 223 -18.77 15.40 42.49
C ASN A 223 -17.36 14.88 42.17
N GLY A 224 -17.25 13.83 41.34
CA GLY A 224 -16.04 13.10 40.99
C GLY A 224 -15.64 12.04 42.02
N ILE A 225 -15.05 10.95 41.54
CA ILE A 225 -14.61 9.81 42.34
C ILE A 225 -13.11 9.90 42.64
N THR A 226 -12.72 9.64 43.88
CA THR A 226 -11.31 9.58 44.28
C THR A 226 -10.86 8.14 44.30
N VAL A 227 -9.78 7.84 43.59
CA VAL A 227 -9.17 6.51 43.56
C VAL A 227 -7.69 6.59 43.95
N SER A 228 -7.17 5.49 44.48
CA SER A 228 -5.74 5.30 44.70
C SER A 228 -4.99 5.19 43.37
N ARG A 229 -3.65 5.22 43.45
CA ARG A 229 -2.79 5.04 42.28
C ARG A 229 -2.95 3.66 41.66
N ASP A 230 -3.11 2.61 42.49
CA ASP A 230 -3.24 1.24 42.02
C ASP A 230 -4.59 1.02 41.31
N GLU A 231 -5.67 1.56 41.86
CA GLU A 231 -6.99 1.53 41.23
C GLU A 231 -7.02 2.34 39.92
N LYS A 232 -6.32 3.49 39.87
CA LYS A 232 -6.13 4.24 38.62
C LYS A 232 -5.39 3.41 37.57
N ASN A 233 -4.35 2.68 37.99
CA ASN A 233 -3.64 1.76 37.09
C ASN A 233 -4.56 0.63 36.60
N SER A 234 -5.42 0.08 37.47
CA SER A 234 -6.41 -0.93 37.07
C SER A 234 -7.38 -0.38 36.02
N LEU A 235 -7.91 0.84 36.19
CA LEU A 235 -8.75 1.50 35.18
C LEU A 235 -8.02 1.70 33.85
N GLU A 236 -6.73 2.06 33.89
CA GLU A 236 -5.88 2.19 32.69
C GLU A 236 -5.66 0.84 31.99
N LEU A 237 -5.38 -0.24 32.73
CA LEU A 237 -5.21 -1.59 32.17
C LEU A 237 -6.50 -2.17 31.58
N LEU A 238 -7.64 -1.88 32.21
CA LEU A 238 -8.96 -2.25 31.71
C LEU A 238 -9.39 -1.44 30.47
N LEU A 239 -8.64 -0.38 30.13
CA LEU A 239 -8.95 0.56 29.06
C LEU A 239 -10.29 1.29 29.25
N ILE A 240 -10.67 1.57 30.51
CA ILE A 240 -11.91 2.28 30.83
C ILE A 240 -11.70 3.79 30.63
N PRO A 241 -12.41 4.45 29.69
CA PRO A 241 -12.27 5.89 29.52
C PRO A 241 -12.81 6.67 30.72
N HIS A 242 -12.10 7.73 31.10
CA HIS A 242 -12.50 8.61 32.19
C HIS A 242 -11.77 9.96 32.10
N ARG A 243 -12.48 11.02 32.46
CA ARG A 243 -11.93 12.37 32.57
C ARG A 243 -11.38 12.61 33.98
N VAL A 244 -10.21 13.24 34.06
CA VAL A 244 -9.61 13.71 35.31
C VAL A 244 -9.79 15.21 35.45
N SER A 245 -10.38 15.67 36.55
CA SER A 245 -10.45 17.09 36.89
C SER A 245 -10.24 17.29 38.38
N LYS A 246 -9.29 18.17 38.74
CA LYS A 246 -8.92 18.46 40.14
C LYS A 246 -8.64 17.19 40.98
N GLY A 247 -8.00 16.19 40.36
CA GLY A 247 -7.65 14.91 41.01
C GLY A 247 -8.79 13.90 41.15
N LYS A 248 -9.97 14.18 40.59
CA LYS A 248 -11.13 13.28 40.63
C LYS A 248 -11.51 12.75 39.25
N LEU A 249 -12.07 11.55 39.23
CA LEU A 249 -12.49 10.83 38.02
C LEU A 249 -13.98 11.03 37.71
N TYR A 250 -14.29 11.12 36.41
CA TYR A 250 -15.65 11.15 35.86
C TYR A 250 -15.71 10.17 34.69
N PHE A 251 -16.68 9.24 34.70
CA PHE A 251 -16.81 8.19 33.68
C PHE A 251 -17.74 8.57 32.53
N GLU A 252 -18.51 9.66 32.67
CA GLU A 252 -19.33 10.25 31.60
C GLU A 252 -20.25 9.19 30.96
N ASP A 253 -20.17 8.97 29.65
CA ASP A 253 -21.04 8.03 28.93
C ASP A 253 -20.90 6.57 29.38
N TYR A 254 -19.83 6.23 30.10
CA TYR A 254 -19.55 4.85 30.53
C TYR A 254 -20.13 4.49 31.90
N GLU A 255 -20.75 5.45 32.61
CA GLU A 255 -21.28 5.21 33.97
C GLU A 255 -22.23 4.01 34.03
N ASN A 256 -23.23 3.94 33.15
CA ASN A 256 -24.23 2.87 33.17
C ASN A 256 -23.61 1.48 32.88
N ILE A 257 -22.60 1.44 32.00
CA ILE A 257 -21.89 0.20 31.68
C ILE A 257 -21.12 -0.27 32.91
N ILE A 258 -20.35 0.63 33.53
CA ILE A 258 -19.52 0.32 34.71
C ILE A 258 -20.40 -0.08 35.89
N GLU A 259 -21.48 0.66 36.14
CA GLU A 259 -22.44 0.39 37.22
C GLU A 259 -23.00 -1.02 37.11
N LYS A 260 -23.45 -1.41 35.90
CA LYS A 260 -24.00 -2.74 35.69
C LYS A 260 -22.93 -3.83 35.69
N SER A 261 -21.82 -3.65 34.97
CA SER A 261 -20.74 -4.64 34.92
C SER A 261 -20.14 -4.97 36.29
N LEU A 262 -20.10 -4.01 37.23
CA LEU A 262 -19.52 -4.20 38.56
C LEU A 262 -20.57 -4.33 39.68
N ALA A 263 -21.86 -4.42 39.33
CA ALA A 263 -22.99 -4.47 40.28
C ALA A 263 -22.84 -3.42 41.40
N ILE A 264 -22.62 -2.16 41.00
CA ILE A 264 -22.33 -1.04 41.91
C ILE A 264 -23.60 -0.60 42.66
N ASP A 265 -24.77 -0.89 42.11
CA ASP A 265 -26.08 -0.67 42.74
C ASP A 265 -26.29 -1.49 44.02
N HIS A 266 -25.51 -2.54 44.24
CA HIS A 266 -25.47 -3.30 45.47
C HIS A 266 -24.29 -2.87 46.34
N ARG A 267 -24.47 -2.65 47.65
CA ARG A 267 -23.32 -2.29 48.51
C ARG A 267 -22.36 -3.47 48.72
N TYR A 268 -22.92 -4.66 48.91
CA TYR A 268 -22.19 -5.90 49.13
C TYR A 268 -22.52 -6.89 48.02
N VAL A 269 -21.50 -7.51 47.44
CA VAL A 269 -21.62 -8.58 46.44
C VAL A 269 -20.68 -9.72 46.82
N GLU A 270 -21.09 -10.94 46.51
CA GLU A 270 -20.23 -12.10 46.68
C GLU A 270 -19.27 -12.23 45.48
N ALA A 271 -18.06 -12.68 45.76
CA ALA A 271 -17.04 -13.01 44.77
C ALA A 271 -16.88 -14.54 44.77
N GLU A 272 -17.37 -15.16 43.72
CA GLU A 272 -17.49 -16.62 43.62
C GLU A 272 -16.75 -17.20 42.40
N ALA A 273 -16.23 -16.34 41.53
CA ALA A 273 -15.48 -16.76 40.36
C ALA A 273 -13.97 -16.76 40.64
N GLU A 274 -13.21 -17.46 39.80
CA GLU A 274 -11.75 -17.51 39.90
C GLU A 274 -11.09 -16.33 39.16
N THR A 275 -11.71 -15.87 38.06
CA THR A 275 -11.18 -14.82 37.20
C THR A 275 -12.05 -13.55 37.21
N SER A 276 -11.42 -12.41 36.92
CA SER A 276 -12.09 -11.11 36.85
C SER A 276 -13.22 -11.07 35.82
N LEU A 277 -13.03 -11.62 34.62
CA LEU A 277 -14.05 -11.63 33.57
C LEU A 277 -15.25 -12.51 33.94
N GLU A 278 -15.02 -13.70 34.51
CA GLU A 278 -16.11 -14.56 35.01
C GLU A 278 -16.89 -13.88 36.13
N GLN A 279 -16.18 -13.17 37.01
CA GLN A 279 -16.83 -12.43 38.10
C GLN A 279 -17.71 -11.29 37.57
N VAL A 280 -17.22 -10.53 36.58
CA VAL A 280 -18.01 -9.49 35.91
C VAL A 280 -19.25 -10.09 35.25
N ASN A 281 -19.14 -11.23 34.57
CA ASN A 281 -20.30 -11.91 34.00
C ASN A 281 -21.36 -12.27 35.05
N LYS A 282 -20.95 -12.77 36.22
CA LYS A 282 -21.86 -13.07 37.33
C LYS A 282 -22.57 -11.82 37.86
N TRP A 283 -21.86 -10.70 37.97
CA TRP A 283 -22.42 -9.44 38.48
C TRP A 283 -23.31 -8.71 37.48
N ALA A 284 -22.90 -8.68 36.21
CA ALA A 284 -23.55 -7.89 35.16
C ALA A 284 -24.98 -8.34 34.86
N GLY A 285 -25.26 -9.64 35.05
CA GLY A 285 -26.52 -10.24 34.62
C GLY A 285 -26.66 -10.33 33.10
N PHE A 286 -25.58 -10.10 32.36
CA PHE A 286 -25.45 -10.27 30.92
C PHE A 286 -24.06 -10.78 30.58
N THR A 287 -23.91 -11.34 29.37
CA THR A 287 -22.63 -11.90 28.94
C THR A 287 -21.67 -10.80 28.49
N VAL A 288 -20.46 -10.79 29.04
CA VAL A 288 -19.31 -10.02 28.56
C VAL A 288 -18.26 -11.01 28.07
N ARG A 289 -17.81 -10.82 26.82
CA ARG A 289 -16.80 -11.67 26.18
C ARG A 289 -15.39 -11.12 26.40
N GLU A 290 -14.40 -11.95 26.13
CA GLU A 290 -13.00 -11.54 26.16
C GLU A 290 -12.72 -10.49 25.08
N LYS A 291 -12.00 -9.43 25.45
CA LYS A 291 -11.69 -8.33 24.53
C LYS A 291 -10.56 -8.68 23.58
N ALA A 292 -9.50 -9.29 24.10
CA ALA A 292 -8.27 -9.53 23.37
C ALA A 292 -7.51 -10.76 23.89
N TYR A 293 -7.32 -11.76 23.02
CA TYR A 293 -6.45 -12.91 23.31
C TYR A 293 -5.02 -12.70 22.80
N VAL A 294 -4.86 -12.03 21.66
CA VAL A 294 -3.58 -11.90 20.94
C VAL A 294 -3.26 -10.45 20.64
N TYR A 295 -2.03 -10.06 20.96
CA TYR A 295 -1.45 -8.79 20.54
C TYR A 295 -0.30 -9.03 19.56
N VAL A 296 -0.40 -8.49 18.35
CA VAL A 296 0.58 -8.68 17.28
C VAL A 296 1.77 -7.75 17.47
N GLY A 297 2.97 -8.32 17.47
CA GLY A 297 4.21 -7.55 17.43
C GLY A 297 4.42 -6.89 16.08
N ALA A 298 4.76 -5.59 16.08
CA ALA A 298 4.95 -4.82 14.86
C ALA A 298 6.01 -3.74 15.03
N ARG A 299 6.78 -3.48 13.97
CA ARG A 299 7.70 -2.35 13.87
C ARG A 299 7.70 -1.75 12.47
N MET A 300 8.22 -0.53 12.38
CA MET A 300 8.42 0.13 11.11
C MET A 300 9.45 -0.60 10.24
N GLY A 301 9.06 -0.92 9.02
CA GLY A 301 9.89 -1.38 7.93
C GLY A 301 10.29 -0.22 7.01
N ARG A 302 10.11 -0.38 5.70
CA ARG A 302 10.40 0.65 4.70
C ARG A 302 9.24 1.66 4.60
N PRO A 303 9.52 2.97 4.51
CA PRO A 303 8.54 3.97 4.09
C PRO A 303 7.91 3.63 2.73
N GLU A 304 6.74 4.20 2.49
CA GLU A 304 6.10 4.24 1.18
C GLU A 304 6.98 4.95 0.14
N LYS A 305 6.74 4.68 -1.13
CA LYS A 305 7.51 5.24 -2.24
C LYS A 305 6.57 5.66 -3.36
N ALA A 306 6.71 6.91 -3.79
CA ALA A 306 6.23 7.40 -5.08
C ALA A 306 7.28 8.32 -5.68
N LYS A 307 8.05 7.83 -6.67
CA LYS A 307 9.08 8.65 -7.32
C LYS A 307 9.49 8.12 -8.68
N GLU A 308 9.90 9.03 -9.55
CA GLU A 308 10.61 8.71 -10.80
C GLU A 308 11.79 7.76 -10.54
N ARG A 309 11.90 6.72 -11.38
CA ARG A 309 13.04 5.81 -11.41
C ARG A 309 14.21 6.47 -12.13
N LYS A 310 14.98 7.23 -11.35
CA LYS A 310 16.19 7.89 -11.82
C LYS A 310 17.34 6.90 -11.91
N MET A 311 18.04 6.87 -13.04
CA MET A 311 19.31 6.15 -13.12
C MET A 311 20.32 6.81 -12.16
N ASN A 312 21.19 6.01 -11.54
CA ASN A 312 22.29 6.54 -10.72
C ASN A 312 23.64 6.35 -11.43
N PRO A 313 24.28 7.42 -11.91
CA PRO A 313 23.85 8.82 -11.84
C PRO A 313 22.78 9.16 -12.90
N TYR A 314 22.11 10.28 -12.66
CA TYR A 314 21.00 10.79 -13.48
C TYR A 314 21.43 11.05 -14.92
N VAL A 315 20.74 10.48 -15.90
CA VAL A 315 21.05 10.59 -17.34
C VAL A 315 19.79 10.78 -18.17
N HIS A 316 19.86 11.62 -19.20
CA HIS A 316 18.81 11.81 -20.20
C HIS A 316 18.96 10.88 -21.40
N SER A 317 20.20 10.45 -21.69
CA SER A 317 20.49 9.67 -22.90
C SER A 317 21.54 8.58 -22.69
N LEU A 318 21.30 7.43 -23.30
CA LEU A 318 22.24 6.31 -23.37
C LEU A 318 23.27 6.53 -24.50
N TYR A 319 23.92 7.70 -24.53
CA TYR A 319 24.98 8.05 -25.47
C TYR A 319 26.34 8.14 -24.74
N PRO A 320 27.41 7.51 -25.22
CA PRO A 320 28.73 7.57 -24.56
C PRO A 320 29.46 8.88 -24.84
N ILE A 321 29.93 9.56 -23.80
CA ILE A 321 30.69 10.83 -23.91
C ILE A 321 32.06 10.80 -23.23
N GLY A 322 32.51 9.62 -22.77
CA GLY A 322 33.77 9.47 -22.07
C GLY A 322 33.87 10.36 -20.82
N ASN A 323 34.96 11.10 -20.69
CA ASN A 323 35.17 12.08 -19.61
C ASN A 323 34.91 13.54 -20.06
N ALA A 324 34.47 13.75 -21.31
CA ALA A 324 34.34 15.07 -21.91
C ALA A 324 33.32 15.97 -21.20
N GLY A 325 32.24 15.37 -20.68
CA GLY A 325 31.22 16.07 -19.91
C GLY A 325 31.58 16.33 -18.44
N GLY A 326 32.81 16.05 -18.03
CA GLY A 326 33.26 16.20 -16.64
C GLY A 326 32.49 15.35 -15.63
N PRO A 327 32.48 15.73 -14.33
CA PRO A 327 31.81 14.95 -13.28
C PRO A 327 30.30 14.78 -13.49
N GLN A 328 29.66 15.78 -14.10
CA GLN A 328 28.21 15.80 -14.34
C GLN A 328 27.79 15.09 -15.62
N ARG A 329 28.76 14.59 -16.40
CA ARG A 329 28.54 13.88 -17.67
C ARG A 329 27.68 14.68 -18.66
N ASP A 330 27.96 15.97 -18.75
CA ASP A 330 27.18 16.90 -19.55
C ASP A 330 27.77 17.09 -20.97
N ILE A 331 27.05 16.62 -22.00
CA ILE A 331 27.50 16.70 -23.40
C ILE A 331 27.51 18.13 -23.96
N THR A 332 26.93 19.11 -23.25
CA THR A 332 26.94 20.52 -23.70
C THR A 332 28.26 21.24 -23.42
N ARG A 333 29.13 20.67 -22.56
CA ARG A 333 30.40 21.27 -22.14
C ARG A 333 31.51 21.27 -23.21
N PRO A 334 31.75 20.18 -23.96
CA PRO A 334 32.76 20.16 -25.00
C PRO A 334 32.48 21.21 -26.07
N LYS A 335 33.54 21.85 -26.57
CA LYS A 335 33.48 22.85 -27.64
C LYS A 335 33.68 22.18 -28.99
N LYS A 336 33.22 22.85 -30.05
CA LYS A 336 33.52 22.43 -31.42
C LYS A 336 35.04 22.39 -31.63
N GLY A 337 35.53 21.28 -32.17
CA GLY A 337 36.94 20.93 -32.32
C GLY A 337 37.48 20.01 -31.22
N ASP A 338 36.78 19.85 -30.10
CA ASP A 338 37.19 18.95 -29.02
C ASP A 338 36.95 17.50 -29.43
N LYS A 339 37.99 16.88 -29.98
CA LYS A 339 37.94 15.48 -30.40
C LYS A 339 38.09 14.55 -29.21
N ILE A 340 37.18 13.59 -29.11
CA ILE A 340 37.24 12.55 -28.09
C ILE A 340 37.18 11.18 -28.72
N ARG A 341 37.72 10.19 -28.00
CA ARG A 341 37.60 8.78 -28.39
C ARG A 341 36.56 8.10 -27.52
N ILE A 342 35.61 7.43 -28.17
CA ILE A 342 34.58 6.62 -27.52
C ILE A 342 34.47 5.25 -28.19
N GLU A 343 33.99 4.25 -27.46
CA GLU A 343 33.61 2.96 -28.05
C GLU A 343 32.18 3.02 -28.58
N ARG A 344 32.01 2.63 -29.85
CA ARG A 344 30.71 2.55 -30.51
C ARG A 344 30.66 1.33 -31.42
N VAL A 345 29.46 0.79 -31.62
CA VAL A 345 29.18 -0.21 -32.65
C VAL A 345 29.72 0.22 -34.02
N ASN A 346 30.26 -0.73 -34.78
CA ASN A 346 30.69 -0.56 -36.16
C ASN A 346 29.56 -0.98 -37.11
N LEU A 347 28.87 -0.01 -37.71
CA LEU A 347 27.77 -0.25 -38.64
C LEU A 347 28.15 0.24 -40.04
N GLN A 348 27.82 -0.56 -41.05
CA GLN A 348 27.97 -0.17 -42.44
C GLN A 348 26.67 -0.37 -43.20
N CYS A 349 26.36 0.56 -44.09
CA CYS A 349 25.28 0.41 -45.04
C CYS A 349 25.70 -0.56 -46.16
N PRO A 350 24.98 -1.67 -46.38
CA PRO A 350 25.31 -2.61 -47.46
C PRO A 350 25.04 -2.01 -48.86
N GLU A 351 24.08 -1.09 -48.98
CA GLU A 351 23.69 -0.49 -50.28
C GLU A 351 24.66 0.61 -50.75
N CYS A 352 24.98 1.59 -49.90
CA CYS A 352 25.81 2.74 -50.29
C CYS A 352 27.21 2.76 -49.65
N GLY A 353 27.56 1.76 -48.83
CA GLY A 353 28.87 1.66 -48.17
C GLY A 353 29.12 2.65 -47.02
N TYR A 354 28.16 3.53 -46.72
CA TYR A 354 28.26 4.56 -45.68
C TYR A 354 28.52 3.96 -44.29
N GLU A 355 29.50 4.52 -43.57
CA GLU A 355 29.78 4.19 -42.16
C GLU A 355 28.69 4.80 -41.28
N ALA A 356 27.74 3.96 -40.89
CA ALA A 356 26.55 4.39 -40.20
C ALA A 356 26.75 4.44 -38.68
N THR A 357 25.89 5.23 -38.03
CA THR A 357 25.90 5.42 -36.57
C THR A 357 24.63 4.87 -35.91
N THR A 358 23.63 4.54 -36.73
CA THR A 358 22.28 4.13 -36.38
C THR A 358 21.86 2.90 -37.19
N PRO A 359 20.84 2.13 -36.75
CA PRO A 359 20.34 0.98 -37.51
C PRO A 359 19.84 1.31 -38.92
N ILE A 360 19.44 2.56 -39.17
CA ILE A 360 19.04 3.07 -40.49
C ILE A 360 20.14 4.00 -41.03
N CYS A 361 20.51 3.82 -42.29
CA CYS A 361 21.54 4.63 -42.94
C CYS A 361 21.04 6.07 -43.17
N SER A 362 21.78 7.06 -42.67
CA SER A 362 21.45 8.47 -42.86
C SER A 362 21.66 8.97 -44.30
N ASN A 363 22.36 8.21 -45.15
CA ASN A 363 22.64 8.58 -46.54
C ASN A 363 21.55 8.07 -47.51
N CYS A 364 21.11 6.82 -47.38
CA CYS A 364 20.15 6.21 -48.32
C CYS A 364 18.91 5.56 -47.67
N GLY A 365 18.80 5.56 -46.34
CA GLY A 365 17.63 5.03 -45.62
C GLY A 365 17.58 3.50 -45.50
N SER A 366 18.52 2.73 -46.06
CA SER A 366 18.53 1.28 -45.92
C SER A 366 18.97 0.82 -44.52
N LYS A 367 18.59 -0.42 -44.14
CA LYS A 367 19.07 -1.04 -42.89
C LYS A 367 20.58 -1.27 -42.94
N THR A 368 21.24 -0.96 -41.84
CA THR A 368 22.70 -1.12 -41.69
C THR A 368 23.02 -2.50 -41.14
N ARG A 369 24.24 -2.97 -41.38
CA ARG A 369 24.76 -4.25 -40.88
C ARG A 369 25.95 -3.98 -39.97
N MET A 370 26.00 -4.72 -38.86
CA MET A 370 27.14 -4.70 -37.95
C MET A 370 28.31 -5.45 -38.58
N GLU A 371 29.47 -4.80 -38.63
CA GLU A 371 30.72 -5.39 -39.09
C GLU A 371 31.56 -5.80 -37.88
N LYS A 372 31.85 -7.10 -37.77
CA LYS A 372 32.77 -7.62 -36.76
C LYS A 372 34.23 -7.42 -37.21
N GLN A 373 35.10 -7.22 -36.22
CA GLN A 373 36.53 -7.12 -36.45
C GLN A 373 37.35 -7.73 -35.31
N CYS A 374 38.57 -8.12 -35.62
CA CYS A 374 39.53 -8.54 -34.60
C CYS A 374 39.94 -7.36 -33.70
N PRO A 375 39.77 -7.44 -32.37
CA PRO A 375 40.20 -6.35 -31.47
C PRO A 375 41.72 -6.10 -31.53
N ARG A 376 42.51 -7.14 -31.84
CA ARG A 376 43.99 -7.10 -31.89
C ARG A 376 44.55 -6.61 -33.22
N CYS A 377 44.19 -7.23 -34.34
CA CYS A 377 44.77 -6.92 -35.66
C CYS A 377 43.85 -6.09 -36.58
N LYS A 378 42.65 -5.72 -36.12
CA LYS A 378 41.66 -4.90 -36.84
C LYS A 378 41.17 -5.48 -38.17
N THR A 379 41.43 -6.75 -38.45
CA THR A 379 40.88 -7.45 -39.61
C THR A 379 39.37 -7.56 -39.49
N LYS A 380 38.63 -6.99 -40.45
CA LYS A 380 37.17 -7.16 -40.60
C LYS A 380 36.88 -8.59 -41.06
N THR A 381 35.90 -9.23 -40.44
CA THR A 381 35.53 -10.64 -40.72
C THR A 381 34.14 -10.91 -40.19
N ASP A 382 33.37 -11.79 -40.83
CA ASP A 382 32.08 -12.25 -40.32
C ASP A 382 32.21 -13.40 -39.29
N ALA A 383 33.39 -14.05 -39.23
CA ALA A 383 33.66 -15.14 -38.30
C ALA A 383 33.75 -14.66 -36.84
N ASP A 384 33.25 -15.47 -35.90
CA ASP A 384 33.31 -15.18 -34.46
C ASP A 384 34.75 -15.12 -33.94
N THR A 385 35.65 -15.92 -34.52
CA THR A 385 37.07 -15.96 -34.17
C THR A 385 37.92 -15.42 -35.30
N CYS A 386 38.89 -14.56 -34.97
CA CYS A 386 39.80 -13.99 -35.95
C CYS A 386 40.70 -15.08 -36.56
N PRO A 387 40.72 -15.26 -37.90
CA PRO A 387 41.53 -16.29 -38.56
C PRO A 387 43.04 -16.07 -38.42
N ARG A 388 43.47 -14.84 -38.08
CA ARG A 388 44.89 -14.49 -37.91
C ARG A 388 45.36 -14.50 -36.45
N CYS A 389 44.50 -14.14 -35.51
CA CYS A 389 44.88 -13.94 -34.11
C CYS A 389 44.27 -14.95 -33.14
N ASN A 390 43.32 -15.78 -33.61
CA ASN A 390 42.54 -16.70 -32.81
C ASN A 390 41.83 -16.05 -31.59
N SER A 391 41.57 -14.75 -31.67
CA SER A 391 40.84 -13.98 -30.66
C SER A 391 39.39 -13.80 -31.10
N GLU A 392 38.47 -13.75 -30.15
CA GLU A 392 37.07 -13.40 -30.42
C GLU A 392 36.97 -12.02 -31.08
N THR A 393 36.08 -11.92 -32.04
CA THR A 393 35.82 -10.70 -32.82
C THR A 393 34.73 -9.88 -32.14
N VAL A 394 34.83 -8.56 -32.32
CA VAL A 394 33.92 -7.59 -31.69
C VAL A 394 33.25 -6.74 -32.74
N GLY A 395 31.98 -6.39 -32.51
CA GLY A 395 31.18 -5.54 -33.39
C GLY A 395 31.30 -4.03 -33.10
N TYR A 396 32.31 -3.60 -32.34
CA TYR A 396 32.51 -2.21 -31.94
C TYR A 396 33.97 -1.78 -32.08
N THR A 397 34.19 -0.47 -32.10
CA THR A 397 35.53 0.10 -32.16
C THR A 397 35.63 1.47 -31.50
N TRP A 398 36.87 1.90 -31.28
CA TRP A 398 37.16 3.26 -30.83
C TRP A 398 37.09 4.22 -32.02
N VAL A 399 36.11 5.10 -31.99
CA VAL A 399 35.94 6.18 -32.97
C VAL A 399 36.32 7.52 -32.35
N GLU A 400 37.00 8.35 -33.14
CA GLU A 400 37.29 9.74 -32.80
C GLU A 400 36.19 10.63 -33.37
N LEU A 401 35.56 11.45 -32.53
CA LEU A 401 34.47 12.33 -32.94
C LEU A 401 34.44 13.64 -32.16
N ASP A 402 33.77 14.63 -32.73
CA ASP A 402 33.43 15.91 -32.10
C ASP A 402 32.01 15.82 -31.53
N LEU A 403 31.89 15.79 -30.21
CA LEU A 403 30.59 15.68 -29.54
C LEU A 403 29.67 16.86 -29.82
N ARG A 404 30.23 18.07 -29.98
CA ARG A 404 29.43 19.25 -30.26
C ARG A 404 28.83 19.18 -31.66
N GLU A 405 29.60 18.68 -32.63
CA GLU A 405 29.09 18.47 -33.99
C GLU A 405 27.97 17.43 -34.02
N GLU A 406 28.13 16.29 -33.32
CA GLU A 406 27.09 15.25 -33.25
C GLU A 406 25.82 15.78 -32.56
N LEU A 407 25.96 16.58 -31.51
CA LEU A 407 24.83 17.24 -30.83
C LEU A 407 24.08 18.22 -31.74
N GLU A 408 24.80 19.03 -32.53
CA GLU A 408 24.19 19.97 -33.48
C GLU A 408 23.50 19.26 -34.66
N LYS A 409 24.07 18.14 -35.14
CA LYS A 409 23.42 17.29 -36.16
C LYS A 409 22.11 16.73 -35.62
N ALA A 410 22.13 16.16 -34.42
CA ALA A 410 20.94 15.64 -33.76
C ALA A 410 19.89 16.74 -33.55
N ARG A 411 20.27 17.91 -33.01
CA ARG A 411 19.36 19.07 -32.89
C ARG A 411 18.80 19.51 -34.23
N SER A 412 19.61 19.51 -35.27
CA SER A 412 19.15 19.95 -36.60
C SER A 412 18.13 19.01 -37.22
N TYR A 413 18.24 17.71 -36.92
CA TYR A 413 17.26 16.72 -37.34
C TYR A 413 15.88 16.93 -36.69
N ILE A 414 15.84 17.18 -35.37
CA ILE A 414 14.59 17.36 -34.62
C ILE A 414 14.10 18.82 -34.55
N GLY A 415 14.94 19.79 -34.89
CA GLY A 415 14.64 21.21 -34.68
C GLY A 415 14.69 21.64 -33.21
N GLY A 416 14.25 22.87 -32.93
CA GLY A 416 14.23 23.43 -31.57
C GLY A 416 15.60 23.81 -31.01
N GLN A 417 15.66 24.08 -29.70
CA GLN A 417 16.89 24.48 -29.01
C GLN A 417 17.56 23.30 -28.30
N ILE A 418 18.88 23.40 -28.11
CA ILE A 418 19.64 22.48 -27.26
C ILE A 418 19.45 22.94 -25.81
N PRO A 419 18.91 22.09 -24.91
CA PRO A 419 18.82 22.39 -23.49
C PRO A 419 20.18 22.76 -22.89
N PRO A 420 20.20 23.59 -21.82
CA PRO A 420 21.46 24.05 -21.22
C PRO A 420 22.30 22.92 -20.61
N LYS A 421 21.69 21.76 -20.35
CA LYS A 421 22.35 20.61 -19.75
C LYS A 421 21.76 19.32 -20.27
N ILE A 422 22.63 18.44 -20.78
CA ILE A 422 22.21 17.12 -21.27
C ILE A 422 23.16 16.09 -20.68
N LYS A 423 22.66 15.26 -19.76
CA LYS A 423 23.48 14.26 -19.08
C LYS A 423 23.46 12.94 -19.84
N CYS A 424 24.64 12.41 -20.12
CA CYS A 424 24.81 11.17 -20.88
C CYS A 424 25.62 10.14 -20.10
N VAL A 425 25.82 8.95 -20.66
CA VAL A 425 26.65 7.91 -20.03
C VAL A 425 28.13 8.10 -20.35
N LYS A 426 29.02 7.68 -19.45
CA LYS A 426 30.47 7.71 -19.75
C LYS A 426 30.87 6.67 -20.78
N ARG A 427 30.27 5.49 -20.69
CA ARG A 427 30.50 4.33 -21.57
C ARG A 427 29.22 3.51 -21.68
N LEU A 428 29.09 2.75 -22.75
CA LEU A 428 28.01 1.80 -22.94
C LEU A 428 28.36 0.47 -22.28
N MET A 429 27.38 -0.12 -21.59
CA MET A 429 27.53 -1.41 -20.91
C MET A 429 26.83 -2.56 -21.66
N ASN A 430 26.15 -2.25 -22.76
CA ASN A 430 25.50 -3.25 -23.61
C ASN A 430 26.50 -3.95 -24.53
N GLU A 431 26.26 -5.22 -24.84
CA GLU A 431 27.15 -6.12 -25.59
C GLU A 431 27.71 -5.48 -26.87
N ARG A 432 26.86 -4.79 -27.63
CA ARG A 432 27.20 -4.24 -28.95
C ARG A 432 27.82 -2.85 -28.91
N ARG A 433 27.87 -2.21 -27.74
CA ARG A 433 28.16 -0.77 -27.57
C ARG A 433 27.31 0.08 -28.54
N MET A 434 26.03 -0.27 -28.64
CA MET A 434 25.01 0.46 -29.39
C MET A 434 24.54 1.66 -28.56
N PRO A 435 24.76 2.90 -29.03
CA PRO A 435 24.21 4.07 -28.35
C PRO A 435 22.72 4.23 -28.67
N GLU A 436 22.03 4.95 -27.80
CA GLU A 436 20.77 5.58 -28.16
C GLU A 436 21.00 6.76 -29.11
N ASP A 437 20.00 7.09 -29.93
CA ASP A 437 20.04 8.30 -30.75
C ASP A 437 20.04 9.56 -29.87
N LEU A 438 21.02 10.43 -30.09
CA LEU A 438 21.22 11.64 -29.28
C LEU A 438 20.03 12.60 -29.39
N ALA A 439 19.29 12.58 -30.49
CA ALA A 439 18.09 13.39 -30.67
C ALA A 439 17.03 13.08 -29.59
N LYS A 440 16.80 11.80 -29.28
CA LYS A 440 15.91 11.39 -28.17
C LYS A 440 16.41 11.93 -26.83
N GLY A 441 17.72 11.92 -26.64
CA GLY A 441 18.40 12.52 -25.49
C GLY A 441 18.15 14.02 -25.32
N ILE A 442 18.18 14.78 -26.42
CA ILE A 442 17.84 16.22 -26.43
C ILE A 442 16.38 16.42 -26.03
N LEU A 443 15.47 15.63 -26.61
CA LEU A 443 14.03 15.73 -26.32
C LEU A 443 13.74 15.43 -24.85
N ARG A 444 14.25 14.33 -24.29
CA ARG A 444 14.10 14.05 -22.84
C ARG A 444 14.65 15.15 -21.96
N ALA A 445 15.77 15.76 -22.35
CA ALA A 445 16.39 16.84 -21.59
C ALA A 445 15.60 18.16 -21.61
N ARG A 446 14.70 18.38 -22.59
CA ARG A 446 13.76 19.52 -22.56
C ARG A 446 12.75 19.42 -21.42
N TYR A 447 12.43 18.19 -21.03
CA TYR A 447 11.47 17.86 -19.98
C TYR A 447 12.14 17.42 -18.65
N ASP A 448 13.48 17.41 -18.58
CA ASP A 448 14.26 16.88 -17.44
C ASP A 448 13.79 15.47 -17.01
N LEU A 449 13.75 14.54 -17.98
CA LEU A 449 13.36 13.15 -17.76
C LEU A 449 14.59 12.22 -17.75
N SER A 450 14.73 11.38 -16.72
CA SER A 450 15.81 10.39 -16.63
C SER A 450 15.42 9.12 -17.35
N VAL A 451 16.26 8.69 -18.30
CA VAL A 451 16.12 7.38 -18.95
C VAL A 451 16.64 6.26 -18.05
N PHE A 452 15.98 5.10 -18.07
CA PHE A 452 16.46 3.88 -17.43
C PHE A 452 17.41 3.09 -18.35
N LYS A 453 18.04 2.03 -17.82
CA LYS A 453 19.10 1.25 -18.52
C LYS A 453 18.66 0.64 -19.87
N ASP A 454 17.36 0.51 -20.08
CA ASP A 454 16.74 -0.13 -21.24
C ASP A 454 16.10 0.86 -22.23
N GLY A 455 16.20 2.17 -21.95
CA GLY A 455 15.61 3.24 -22.76
C GLY A 455 14.27 3.76 -22.26
N THR A 456 13.65 3.12 -21.27
CA THR A 456 12.31 3.46 -20.78
C THR A 456 12.29 4.52 -19.69
N LEU A 457 11.13 5.15 -19.50
CA LEU A 457 10.80 6.12 -18.46
C LEU A 457 9.84 5.48 -17.47
N ARG A 458 10.20 5.45 -16.17
CA ARG A 458 9.40 4.75 -15.16
C ARG A 458 9.16 5.57 -13.91
N TYR A 459 8.03 5.32 -13.28
CA TYR A 459 7.67 5.86 -11.98
C TYR A 459 7.44 4.72 -10.98
N ASP A 460 8.21 4.68 -9.90
CA ASP A 460 8.13 3.64 -8.89
C ASP A 460 7.10 3.98 -7.81
N LEU A 461 6.22 3.04 -7.50
CA LEU A 461 5.15 3.16 -6.52
C LEU A 461 5.14 1.95 -5.57
N THR A 462 4.76 2.16 -4.32
CA THR A 462 4.42 1.08 -3.39
C THR A 462 3.03 0.53 -3.69
N ASP A 463 2.88 -0.79 -3.66
CA ASP A 463 1.66 -1.49 -4.06
C ASP A 463 0.65 -1.63 -2.92
N ILE A 464 -0.59 -1.26 -3.18
CA ILE A 464 -1.73 -1.42 -2.26
C ILE A 464 -2.90 -2.08 -3.00
N PRO A 465 -3.55 -3.09 -2.41
CA PRO A 465 -4.67 -3.74 -3.07
C PRO A 465 -5.89 -2.83 -2.99
N LEU A 466 -6.75 -2.89 -4.00
CA LEU A 466 -8.04 -2.20 -4.03
C LEU A 466 -9.04 -3.09 -4.75
N THR A 467 -10.20 -3.36 -4.15
CA THR A 467 -11.29 -4.05 -4.85
C THR A 467 -12.51 -3.19 -5.07
N HIS A 468 -12.70 -2.15 -4.26
CA HIS A 468 -13.85 -1.27 -4.34
C HIS A 468 -13.47 0.16 -4.06
N PHE A 469 -14.13 1.10 -4.73
CA PHE A 469 -13.86 2.54 -4.62
C PHE A 469 -15.14 3.32 -4.83
N THR A 470 -15.17 4.58 -4.40
CA THR A 470 -16.21 5.53 -4.82
C THR A 470 -15.63 6.51 -5.85
N PRO A 471 -16.45 7.04 -6.78
CA PRO A 471 -16.01 8.10 -7.69
C PRO A 471 -15.32 9.28 -7.00
N ASP A 472 -15.85 9.72 -5.85
CA ASP A 472 -15.32 10.85 -5.09
C ASP A 472 -13.91 10.57 -4.54
N GLU A 473 -13.62 9.33 -4.14
CA GLU A 473 -12.29 8.95 -3.62
C GLU A 473 -11.20 8.96 -4.68
N VAL A 474 -11.56 8.63 -5.93
CA VAL A 474 -10.63 8.57 -7.05
C VAL A 474 -10.62 9.86 -7.87
N GLY A 475 -11.45 10.84 -7.51
CA GLY A 475 -11.53 12.14 -8.18
C GLY A 475 -12.05 12.08 -9.61
N THR A 476 -12.82 11.06 -9.99
CA THR A 476 -13.30 10.88 -11.36
C THR A 476 -14.82 11.05 -11.43
N SER A 477 -15.29 11.88 -12.36
CA SER A 477 -16.73 12.12 -12.53
C SER A 477 -17.51 10.84 -12.84
N VAL A 478 -18.77 10.80 -12.38
CA VAL A 478 -19.73 9.73 -12.66
C VAL A 478 -19.89 9.49 -14.16
N GLU A 479 -19.96 10.57 -14.95
CA GLU A 479 -20.09 10.51 -16.40
C GLU A 479 -18.88 9.79 -17.03
N LYS A 480 -17.67 10.15 -16.60
CA LYS A 480 -16.44 9.53 -17.12
C LYS A 480 -16.33 8.06 -16.73
N LEU A 481 -16.69 7.68 -15.51
CA LEU A 481 -16.70 6.28 -15.09
C LEU A 481 -17.71 5.44 -15.88
N ARG A 482 -18.89 6.00 -16.20
CA ARG A 482 -19.87 5.37 -17.10
C ARG A 482 -19.30 5.15 -18.50
N GLU A 483 -18.56 6.12 -19.06
CA GLU A 483 -17.86 5.94 -20.35
C GLU A 483 -16.83 4.80 -20.28
N LEU A 484 -16.20 4.60 -19.12
CA LEU A 484 -15.22 3.53 -18.90
C LEU A 484 -15.85 2.15 -18.65
N GLY A 485 -17.18 2.08 -18.51
CA GLY A 485 -17.96 0.85 -18.36
C GLY A 485 -18.64 0.66 -17.01
N TYR A 486 -18.35 1.51 -16.02
CA TYR A 486 -18.96 1.44 -14.69
C TYR A 486 -20.41 1.93 -14.73
N THR A 487 -21.36 1.01 -14.69
CA THR A 487 -22.80 1.31 -14.90
C THR A 487 -23.66 1.10 -13.65
N TYR A 488 -23.25 0.19 -12.77
CA TYR A 488 -23.96 -0.16 -11.54
C TYR A 488 -22.99 -0.19 -10.37
N ASP A 489 -23.51 0.07 -9.18
CA ASP A 489 -22.78 -0.07 -7.92
C ASP A 489 -22.85 -1.52 -7.39
N VAL A 490 -22.19 -1.77 -6.25
CA VAL A 490 -22.15 -3.10 -5.61
C VAL A 490 -23.52 -3.64 -5.19
N ASN A 491 -24.52 -2.78 -5.05
CA ASN A 491 -25.89 -3.18 -4.70
C ASN A 491 -26.75 -3.45 -5.95
N GLY A 492 -26.20 -3.20 -7.14
CA GLY A 492 -26.92 -3.29 -8.42
C GLY A 492 -27.70 -2.03 -8.79
N ASP A 493 -27.55 -0.94 -8.04
CA ASP A 493 -28.18 0.33 -8.36
C ASP A 493 -27.41 1.06 -9.46
N ALA A 494 -28.10 1.79 -10.33
CA ALA A 494 -27.44 2.55 -11.39
C ALA A 494 -26.48 3.60 -10.78
N LEU A 495 -25.25 3.65 -11.29
CA LEU A 495 -24.26 4.63 -10.86
C LEU A 495 -24.74 6.03 -11.25
N THR A 496 -25.08 6.88 -10.29
CA THR A 496 -25.64 8.23 -10.44
C THR A 496 -25.02 9.27 -9.51
N ARG A 497 -24.32 8.84 -8.45
CA ARG A 497 -23.74 9.70 -7.41
C ARG A 497 -22.27 9.37 -7.18
N GLY A 498 -21.53 10.34 -6.64
CA GLY A 498 -20.10 10.22 -6.33
C GLY A 498 -19.75 9.34 -5.13
N ASP A 499 -20.74 9.07 -4.26
CA ASP A 499 -20.60 8.29 -3.02
C ASP A 499 -20.95 6.80 -3.17
N GLN A 500 -21.37 6.38 -4.36
CA GLN A 500 -21.70 4.98 -4.63
C GLN A 500 -20.43 4.12 -4.71
N MET A 501 -20.44 3.00 -4.01
CA MET A 501 -19.34 2.04 -4.02
C MET A 501 -19.38 1.19 -5.29
N LEU A 502 -18.31 1.23 -6.07
CA LEU A 502 -18.12 0.46 -7.30
C LEU A 502 -17.13 -0.69 -7.06
N GLU A 503 -17.35 -1.82 -7.73
CA GLU A 503 -16.36 -2.91 -7.82
C GLU A 503 -15.32 -2.58 -8.89
N LEU A 504 -14.04 -2.55 -8.53
CA LEU A 504 -12.93 -2.22 -9.42
C LEU A 504 -12.71 -3.31 -10.47
N TYR A 505 -12.66 -2.94 -11.75
CA TYR A 505 -12.26 -3.89 -12.79
C TYR A 505 -10.81 -4.33 -12.64
N VAL A 506 -10.55 -5.59 -13.00
CA VAL A 506 -9.29 -6.29 -12.69
C VAL A 506 -8.01 -5.60 -13.16
N GLN A 507 -8.05 -4.88 -14.28
CA GLN A 507 -6.88 -4.16 -14.82
C GLN A 507 -6.99 -2.63 -14.69
N ASP A 508 -7.98 -2.14 -13.94
CA ASP A 508 -8.11 -0.72 -13.65
C ASP A 508 -7.24 -0.34 -12.44
N VAL A 509 -6.62 0.84 -12.52
CA VAL A 509 -5.62 1.31 -11.56
C VAL A 509 -5.92 2.76 -11.17
N VAL A 510 -5.72 3.06 -9.88
CA VAL A 510 -5.76 4.42 -9.33
C VAL A 510 -4.34 4.78 -8.90
N LEU A 511 -3.83 5.90 -9.44
CA LEU A 511 -2.45 6.32 -9.24
C LEU A 511 -2.35 7.60 -8.42
N PRO A 512 -1.20 7.89 -7.80
CA PRO A 512 -0.99 9.15 -7.13
C PRO A 512 -0.99 10.34 -8.08
N GLU A 513 -1.46 11.47 -7.59
CA GLU A 513 -1.42 12.76 -8.30
C GLU A 513 -0.02 13.15 -8.81
N ASP A 514 1.03 12.90 -8.01
CA ASP A 514 2.43 13.20 -8.37
C ASP A 514 2.96 12.26 -9.47
N CYS A 515 2.45 11.03 -9.56
CA CYS A 515 2.67 10.14 -10.71
C CYS A 515 1.96 10.69 -11.95
N GLY A 516 0.72 11.18 -11.81
CA GLY A 516 -0.03 11.78 -12.91
C GLY A 516 0.68 12.97 -13.56
N ASP A 517 1.20 13.89 -12.75
CA ASP A 517 1.97 15.04 -13.24
C ASP A 517 3.22 14.61 -14.04
N TYR A 518 3.88 13.55 -13.56
CA TYR A 518 4.99 12.94 -14.29
C TYR A 518 4.54 12.31 -15.62
N LEU A 519 3.44 11.54 -15.63
CA LEU A 519 2.94 10.90 -16.83
C LEU A 519 2.48 11.91 -17.90
N VAL A 520 1.88 13.04 -17.50
CA VAL A 520 1.58 14.15 -18.44
C VAL A 520 2.86 14.71 -19.06
N THR A 521 3.93 14.83 -18.27
CA THR A 521 5.23 15.27 -18.78
C THR A 521 5.80 14.24 -19.77
N VAL A 522 5.64 12.95 -19.48
CA VAL A 522 6.05 11.85 -20.36
C VAL A 522 5.25 11.86 -21.66
N THR A 523 3.93 12.06 -21.64
CA THR A 523 3.12 12.12 -22.88
C THR A 523 3.53 13.28 -23.78
N LYS A 524 3.82 14.46 -23.21
CA LYS A 524 4.36 15.61 -23.94
C LYS A 524 5.71 15.31 -24.60
N PHE A 525 6.61 14.65 -23.87
CA PHE A 525 7.86 14.15 -24.43
C PHE A 525 7.62 13.17 -25.60
N LEU A 526 6.72 12.20 -25.43
CA LEU A 526 6.43 11.19 -26.46
C LEU A 526 5.82 11.82 -27.70
N ASP A 527 4.94 12.80 -27.55
CA ASP A 527 4.36 13.55 -28.68
C ASP A 527 5.42 14.36 -29.43
N GLU A 528 6.33 15.04 -28.72
CA GLU A 528 7.48 15.69 -29.37
C GLU A 528 8.40 14.68 -30.05
N GLU A 529 8.61 13.52 -29.45
CA GLU A 529 9.42 12.45 -30.06
C GLU A 529 8.80 11.93 -31.35
N ILE A 530 7.49 11.68 -31.37
CA ILE A 530 6.78 11.23 -32.55
C ILE A 530 6.81 12.29 -33.65
N ARG A 531 6.53 13.55 -33.30
CA ARG A 531 6.52 14.67 -34.24
C ARG A 531 7.92 15.01 -34.76
N ASP A 532 8.87 15.21 -33.86
CA ASP A 532 10.15 15.80 -34.20
C ASP A 532 11.19 14.74 -34.57
N PHE A 533 11.17 13.54 -33.97
CA PHE A 533 12.11 12.48 -34.31
C PHE A 533 11.54 11.52 -35.38
N TYR A 534 10.30 11.06 -35.21
CA TYR A 534 9.68 10.10 -36.15
C TYR A 534 8.94 10.76 -37.32
N LYS A 535 8.71 12.08 -37.28
CA LYS A 535 8.02 12.84 -38.34
C LYS A 535 6.59 12.36 -38.57
N MET A 536 5.88 12.05 -37.50
CA MET A 536 4.49 11.57 -37.48
C MET A 536 3.61 12.46 -36.62
N ASP A 537 2.28 12.32 -36.73
CA ASP A 537 1.36 13.10 -35.90
C ASP A 537 1.40 12.66 -34.42
N PRO A 538 1.36 13.60 -33.46
CA PRO A 538 1.26 13.31 -32.03
C PRO A 538 0.10 12.37 -31.68
N VAL A 539 0.28 11.53 -30.66
CA VAL A 539 -0.70 10.49 -30.28
C VAL A 539 -1.51 10.90 -29.06
N TYR A 540 -0.88 11.50 -28.06
CA TYR A 540 -1.51 11.73 -26.77
C TYR A 540 -2.26 13.06 -26.71
N ASN A 541 -1.61 14.17 -27.05
CA ASN A 541 -2.12 15.55 -26.95
C ASN A 541 -2.80 15.84 -25.60
N LYS A 542 -2.13 15.48 -24.50
CA LYS A 542 -2.66 15.58 -23.13
C LYS A 542 -2.07 16.77 -22.40
N GLU A 543 -2.90 17.56 -21.74
CA GLU A 543 -2.46 18.76 -21.02
C GLU A 543 -2.55 18.62 -19.51
N THR A 544 -3.53 17.87 -19.04
CA THR A 544 -3.85 17.69 -17.64
C THR A 544 -3.90 16.21 -17.26
N ARG A 545 -3.88 15.95 -15.95
CA ARG A 545 -4.04 14.60 -15.39
C ARG A 545 -5.38 13.99 -15.79
N ASP A 546 -6.45 14.78 -15.82
CA ASP A 546 -7.79 14.29 -16.15
C ASP A 546 -7.88 13.78 -17.60
N ASP A 547 -7.06 14.33 -18.50
CA ASP A 547 -6.98 13.86 -19.89
C ASP A 547 -6.41 12.43 -20.00
N LEU A 548 -5.68 11.97 -18.97
CA LEU A 548 -5.13 10.60 -18.92
C LEU A 548 -6.15 9.56 -18.43
N ILE A 549 -7.31 9.96 -17.93
CA ILE A 549 -8.32 9.01 -17.47
C ILE A 549 -8.84 8.17 -18.66
N GLY A 550 -8.69 6.85 -18.55
CA GLY A 550 -8.97 5.88 -19.59
C GLY A 550 -7.75 5.49 -20.44
N GLU A 551 -6.60 6.16 -20.29
CA GLU A 551 -5.38 5.80 -20.98
C GLU A 551 -4.80 4.48 -20.47
N ILE A 552 -4.10 3.80 -21.39
CA ILE A 552 -3.44 2.54 -21.11
C ILE A 552 -2.02 2.80 -20.59
N ILE A 553 -1.69 2.09 -19.52
CA ILE A 553 -0.39 2.11 -18.86
C ILE A 553 0.17 0.69 -18.78
N LEU A 554 1.47 0.60 -18.49
CA LEU A 554 2.17 -0.64 -18.23
C LEU A 554 2.72 -0.64 -16.82
N GLY A 555 2.28 -1.59 -16.00
CA GLY A 555 2.88 -1.87 -14.70
C GLY A 555 3.91 -2.97 -14.81
N MET A 556 5.06 -2.83 -14.15
CA MET A 556 6.08 -3.86 -14.12
C MET A 556 6.86 -3.87 -12.81
N ALA A 557 6.93 -5.05 -12.22
CA ALA A 557 7.73 -5.29 -11.03
C ALA A 557 9.25 -5.24 -11.31
N PRO A 558 10.05 -4.72 -10.36
CA PRO A 558 11.48 -4.96 -10.34
C PRO A 558 11.79 -6.46 -10.44
N HIS A 559 12.91 -6.81 -11.09
CA HIS A 559 13.38 -8.19 -11.25
C HIS A 559 12.45 -9.12 -12.05
N THR A 560 11.41 -8.61 -12.72
CA THR A 560 10.63 -9.36 -13.70
C THR A 560 10.88 -8.85 -15.11
N SER A 561 10.28 -9.49 -16.12
CA SER A 561 10.45 -9.11 -17.52
C SER A 561 9.15 -9.01 -18.32
N ALA A 562 8.01 -9.14 -17.64
CA ALA A 562 6.69 -9.01 -18.21
C ALA A 562 5.99 -7.81 -17.59
N ALA A 563 5.62 -6.85 -18.43
CA ALA A 563 4.75 -5.75 -18.05
C ALA A 563 3.28 -6.16 -18.22
N ILE A 564 2.43 -5.75 -17.31
CA ILE A 564 0.99 -6.00 -17.34
C ILE A 564 0.29 -4.71 -17.73
N VAL A 565 -0.62 -4.81 -18.70
CA VAL A 565 -1.46 -3.69 -19.10
C VAL A 565 -2.38 -3.30 -17.94
N GLY A 566 -2.48 -2.00 -17.67
CA GLY A 566 -3.49 -1.41 -16.80
C GLY A 566 -4.19 -0.25 -17.50
N ARG A 567 -5.35 0.13 -17.01
CA ARG A 567 -6.09 1.31 -17.46
C ARG A 567 -6.26 2.26 -16.28
N LEU A 568 -5.92 3.53 -16.48
CA LEU A 568 -6.03 4.55 -15.43
C LEU A 568 -7.49 4.98 -15.27
N ILE A 569 -8.01 4.96 -14.04
CA ILE A 569 -9.40 5.35 -13.77
C ILE A 569 -9.56 6.52 -12.81
N GLY A 570 -8.49 6.96 -12.16
CA GLY A 570 -8.55 8.08 -11.23
C GLY A 570 -7.24 8.30 -10.49
N TRP A 571 -7.28 9.26 -9.59
CA TRP A 571 -6.15 9.78 -8.86
C TRP A 571 -6.35 9.69 -7.34
N THR A 572 -5.26 9.73 -6.60
CA THR A 572 -5.28 9.82 -5.15
C THR A 572 -4.19 10.76 -4.64
N THR A 573 -4.42 11.39 -3.49
CA THR A 573 -3.39 12.15 -2.77
C THR A 573 -2.39 11.25 -2.04
N VAL A 574 -2.71 9.96 -1.90
CA VAL A 574 -1.87 8.97 -1.23
C VAL A 574 -0.79 8.47 -2.20
N ARG A 575 0.44 8.33 -1.72
CA ARG A 575 1.63 8.01 -2.53
C ARG A 575 1.81 6.51 -2.83
N ASN A 576 0.74 5.84 -3.27
CA ASN A 576 0.73 4.39 -3.55
C ASN A 576 -0.01 4.04 -4.84
N CYS A 577 0.31 2.88 -5.42
CA CYS A 577 -0.41 2.28 -6.54
C CYS A 577 -1.58 1.43 -6.02
N TYR A 578 -2.82 1.90 -6.19
CA TYR A 578 -4.01 1.13 -5.86
C TYR A 578 -4.48 0.35 -7.08
N ALA A 579 -4.53 -0.97 -6.97
CA ALA A 579 -5.00 -1.84 -8.05
C ALA A 579 -5.61 -3.13 -7.52
N HIS A 580 -6.35 -3.82 -8.38
CA HIS A 580 -6.92 -5.11 -8.05
C HIS A 580 -5.82 -6.12 -7.61
N PRO A 581 -6.04 -6.96 -6.57
CA PRO A 581 -5.06 -7.94 -6.12
C PRO A 581 -4.49 -8.84 -7.23
N TYR A 582 -5.33 -9.23 -8.19
CA TYR A 582 -4.88 -9.97 -9.38
C TYR A 582 -3.86 -9.21 -10.22
N TRP A 583 -4.02 -7.90 -10.40
CA TRP A 583 -3.07 -7.08 -11.16
C TRP A 583 -1.71 -6.98 -10.48
N HIS A 584 -1.69 -6.89 -9.15
CA HIS A 584 -0.47 -6.99 -8.35
C HIS A 584 0.17 -8.37 -8.46
N ALA A 585 -0.60 -9.43 -8.25
CA ALA A 585 -0.11 -10.80 -8.33
C ALA A 585 0.37 -11.22 -9.73
N ALA A 586 -0.24 -10.71 -10.81
CA ALA A 586 0.21 -10.94 -12.18
C ALA A 586 1.63 -10.41 -12.43
N LYS A 587 2.04 -9.40 -11.66
CA LYS A 587 3.39 -8.83 -11.67
C LYS A 587 4.33 -9.55 -10.71
N ARG A 588 3.88 -10.64 -10.08
CA ARG A 588 4.57 -11.39 -9.03
C ARG A 588 4.86 -10.53 -7.80
N ARG A 589 3.88 -9.70 -7.43
CA ARG A 589 3.93 -8.81 -6.27
C ARG A 589 2.84 -9.12 -5.27
N ASN A 590 3.19 -8.88 -4.02
CA ASN A 590 2.30 -8.86 -2.89
C ASN A 590 2.23 -7.42 -2.36
N CYS A 591 1.28 -7.12 -1.49
CA CYS A 591 1.17 -5.81 -0.86
C CYS A 591 1.85 -5.82 0.53
N ASP A 592 3.08 -6.32 0.59
CA ASP A 592 3.88 -6.40 1.82
C ASP A 592 4.91 -5.26 1.93
N GLY A 593 4.76 -4.20 1.13
CA GLY A 593 5.74 -3.13 0.94
C GLY A 593 6.62 -3.32 -0.31
N ASP A 594 6.17 -4.16 -1.22
CA ASP A 594 6.70 -4.31 -2.56
C ASP A 594 6.35 -3.08 -3.43
N GLU A 595 7.07 -2.95 -4.55
CA GLU A 595 7.00 -1.77 -5.40
C GLU A 595 6.91 -2.17 -6.88
N ASP A 596 6.17 -1.39 -7.66
CA ASP A 596 6.03 -1.52 -9.11
C ASP A 596 6.45 -0.25 -9.85
N GLY A 597 6.94 -0.43 -11.08
CA GLY A 597 7.23 0.65 -12.02
C GLY A 597 6.09 0.84 -13.01
N ILE A 598 5.58 2.07 -13.13
CA ILE A 598 4.56 2.47 -14.11
C ILE A 598 5.22 3.17 -15.30
N MET A 599 4.74 2.84 -16.51
CA MET A 599 5.18 3.42 -17.78
C MET A 599 3.97 3.76 -18.64
N MET A 600 4.04 4.86 -19.41
CA MET A 600 3.10 5.08 -20.52
C MET A 600 3.36 4.04 -21.61
N THR A 601 2.31 3.41 -22.16
CA THR A 601 2.47 2.26 -23.07
C THR A 601 3.34 2.55 -24.29
N LEU A 602 3.27 3.75 -24.85
CA LEU A 602 4.01 4.08 -26.06
C LEU A 602 5.52 4.28 -25.79
N ASP A 603 5.93 4.59 -24.56
CA ASP A 603 7.35 4.78 -24.23
C ASP A 603 8.15 3.48 -24.44
N PRO A 604 7.83 2.33 -23.83
CA PRO A 604 8.52 1.09 -24.15
C PRO A 604 8.43 0.71 -25.63
N LEU A 605 7.32 0.99 -26.32
CA LEU A 605 7.21 0.66 -27.74
C LEU A 605 8.18 1.45 -28.63
N LEU A 606 8.46 2.71 -28.29
CA LEU A 606 9.36 3.57 -29.06
C LEU A 606 10.82 3.52 -28.58
N ASN A 607 11.02 3.35 -27.27
CA ASN A 607 12.29 3.62 -26.60
C ASN A 607 12.99 2.39 -26.04
N PHE A 608 12.27 1.29 -25.81
CA PHE A 608 12.90 0.06 -25.37
C PHE A 608 13.72 -0.58 -26.50
N SER A 609 14.92 -1.07 -26.15
CA SER A 609 15.66 -1.98 -27.01
C SER A 609 16.47 -2.99 -26.22
N ARG A 610 16.41 -4.27 -26.62
CA ARG A 610 17.32 -5.30 -26.10
C ARG A 610 18.80 -4.95 -26.34
N ALA A 611 19.09 -4.14 -27.36
CA ALA A 611 20.44 -3.67 -27.65
C ALA A 611 20.99 -2.69 -26.60
N TYR A 612 20.15 -2.13 -25.73
CA TYR A 612 20.58 -1.24 -24.65
C TYR A 612 20.85 -1.98 -23.34
N LEU A 613 20.35 -3.19 -23.20
CA LEU A 613 20.48 -3.97 -21.98
C LEU A 613 21.95 -4.31 -21.68
N PRO A 614 22.38 -4.22 -20.41
CA PRO A 614 23.75 -4.51 -20.05
C PRO A 614 24.08 -5.99 -20.25
N GLU A 615 25.32 -6.26 -20.63
CA GLU A 615 25.86 -7.61 -20.94
C GLU A 615 25.95 -8.52 -19.71
N GLN A 616 25.99 -7.94 -18.50
CA GLN A 616 26.12 -8.68 -17.24
C GLN A 616 24.83 -9.43 -16.85
N SER A 617 25.00 -10.53 -16.11
CA SER A 617 23.90 -11.32 -15.53
C SER A 617 22.92 -10.42 -14.76
N GLY A 618 21.63 -10.51 -15.11
CA GLY A 618 20.57 -9.65 -14.56
C GLY A 618 20.19 -8.44 -15.43
N GLY A 619 20.86 -8.22 -16.57
CA GLY A 619 20.50 -7.15 -17.52
C GLY A 619 19.12 -7.32 -18.16
N LEU A 620 18.70 -8.57 -18.40
CA LEU A 620 17.38 -8.94 -18.94
C LEU A 620 16.24 -8.83 -17.92
N MET A 621 16.58 -8.94 -16.63
CA MET A 621 15.63 -8.77 -15.54
C MET A 621 15.44 -7.27 -15.31
N ASP A 622 14.20 -6.87 -14.99
CA ASP A 622 13.78 -5.47 -14.85
C ASP A 622 13.74 -4.72 -16.20
N ALA A 623 13.34 -5.40 -17.28
CA ALA A 623 13.14 -4.84 -18.63
C ALA A 623 11.83 -5.39 -19.25
N PRO A 624 11.01 -4.58 -19.93
CA PRO A 624 9.70 -5.01 -20.45
C PRO A 624 9.85 -5.85 -21.72
N LEU A 625 10.36 -7.09 -21.58
CA LEU A 625 10.57 -8.02 -22.70
C LEU A 625 9.25 -8.57 -23.26
N PHE A 626 8.22 -8.61 -22.42
CA PHE A 626 6.88 -9.06 -22.76
C PHE A 626 5.86 -8.05 -22.23
N VAL A 627 4.75 -7.92 -22.94
CA VAL A 627 3.57 -7.17 -22.51
C VAL A 627 2.40 -8.14 -22.49
N ILE A 628 1.74 -8.27 -21.34
CA ILE A 628 0.56 -9.10 -21.16
C ILE A 628 -0.66 -8.18 -21.24
N PRO A 629 -1.44 -8.24 -22.33
CA PRO A 629 -2.55 -7.32 -22.56
C PRO A 629 -3.77 -7.65 -21.70
N ASN A 630 -4.08 -8.94 -21.55
CA ASN A 630 -5.24 -9.43 -20.83
C ASN A 630 -4.79 -10.29 -19.67
N LEU A 631 -5.30 -9.99 -18.49
CA LEU A 631 -5.03 -10.75 -17.29
C LEU A 631 -6.05 -11.88 -17.17
N ASN A 632 -5.57 -13.13 -17.10
CA ASN A 632 -6.39 -14.29 -16.76
C ASN A 632 -6.22 -14.62 -15.26
N PRO A 633 -7.24 -14.40 -14.40
CA PRO A 633 -7.12 -14.68 -12.96
C PRO A 633 -6.75 -16.13 -12.61
N SER A 634 -7.02 -17.10 -13.49
CA SER A 634 -6.62 -18.50 -13.25
C SER A 634 -5.11 -18.76 -13.41
N GLU A 635 -4.38 -17.83 -14.05
CA GLU A 635 -2.95 -17.95 -14.35
C GLU A 635 -2.07 -17.09 -13.45
N VAL A 636 -2.66 -16.25 -12.58
CA VAL A 636 -1.91 -15.42 -11.63
C VAL A 636 -1.47 -16.22 -10.41
N ASP A 637 -0.58 -15.62 -9.62
CA ASP A 637 -0.04 -16.25 -8.42
C ASP A 637 -1.16 -16.65 -7.43
N LYS A 638 -0.99 -17.84 -6.83
CA LYS A 638 -1.96 -18.45 -5.90
C LYS A 638 -2.22 -17.59 -4.68
N GLU A 639 -1.27 -16.73 -4.28
CA GLU A 639 -1.46 -15.83 -3.14
C GLU A 639 -2.70 -14.95 -3.31
N SER A 640 -2.97 -14.50 -4.54
CA SER A 640 -4.17 -13.72 -4.83
C SER A 640 -5.48 -14.50 -4.77
N HIS A 641 -5.42 -15.83 -4.87
CA HIS A 641 -6.57 -16.72 -4.70
C HIS A 641 -6.90 -16.97 -3.22
N ASN A 642 -5.98 -16.60 -2.32
CA ASN A 642 -6.19 -16.63 -0.87
C ASN A 642 -6.65 -15.26 -0.34
N VAL A 643 -7.17 -14.37 -1.19
CA VAL A 643 -7.75 -13.11 -0.72
C VAL A 643 -9.22 -13.36 -0.43
N ASP A 644 -9.66 -13.10 0.81
CA ASP A 644 -11.02 -13.44 1.22
C ASP A 644 -12.04 -12.55 0.49
N VAL A 645 -13.12 -13.16 0.00
CA VAL A 645 -14.19 -12.49 -0.77
C VAL A 645 -15.53 -12.48 -0.03
N ILE A 646 -15.56 -12.99 1.20
CA ILE A 646 -16.77 -12.99 2.03
C ILE A 646 -16.98 -11.62 2.68
N GLY A 647 -18.25 -11.22 2.85
CA GLY A 647 -18.58 -9.93 3.48
C GLY A 647 -18.39 -9.90 5.00
N ARG A 648 -18.46 -11.06 5.67
CA ARG A 648 -18.30 -11.23 7.12
C ARG A 648 -17.94 -12.69 7.42
N TYR A 649 -16.97 -12.96 8.30
CA TYR A 649 -16.65 -14.34 8.68
C TYR A 649 -17.80 -14.99 9.44
N PRO A 650 -18.21 -16.22 9.09
CA PRO A 650 -19.33 -16.87 9.76
C PRO A 650 -19.00 -17.22 11.22
N PRO A 651 -20.00 -17.42 12.11
CA PRO A 651 -19.76 -17.82 13.50
C PRO A 651 -18.87 -19.05 13.68
N GLU A 652 -18.92 -19.99 12.72
CA GLU A 652 -18.07 -21.19 12.71
C GLU A 652 -16.57 -20.86 12.62
N PHE A 653 -16.20 -19.81 11.86
CA PHE A 653 -14.82 -19.34 11.74
C PHE A 653 -14.25 -18.92 13.10
N TYR A 654 -15.03 -18.19 13.90
CA TYR A 654 -14.59 -17.76 15.22
C TYR A 654 -14.39 -18.95 16.16
N LYS A 655 -15.25 -19.97 16.11
CA LYS A 655 -15.03 -21.24 16.85
C LYS A 655 -13.76 -21.95 16.40
N MET A 656 -13.49 -21.97 15.09
CA MET A 656 -12.25 -22.51 14.52
C MET A 656 -11.01 -21.73 15.00
N SER A 657 -11.12 -20.40 15.12
CA SER A 657 -10.04 -19.55 15.65
C SER A 657 -9.69 -19.88 17.09
N MET A 658 -10.71 -20.10 17.94
CA MET A 658 -10.54 -20.42 19.37
C MET A 658 -9.81 -21.75 19.61
N ARG A 659 -9.99 -22.73 18.72
CA ARG A 659 -9.31 -24.04 18.79
C ARG A 659 -7.99 -24.11 18.02
N GLY A 660 -7.58 -23.02 17.37
CA GLY A 660 -6.35 -22.97 16.59
C GLY A 660 -6.39 -23.80 15.30
N ALA A 661 -7.48 -23.72 14.53
CA ALA A 661 -7.66 -24.48 13.30
C ALA A 661 -6.56 -24.19 12.26
N LYS A 662 -6.15 -25.24 11.53
CA LYS A 662 -5.14 -25.15 10.47
C LYS A 662 -5.76 -24.68 9.15
N PRO A 663 -4.95 -24.13 8.21
CA PRO A 663 -5.41 -23.62 6.92
C PRO A 663 -6.38 -24.51 6.14
N ASN A 664 -6.16 -25.83 6.14
CA ASN A 664 -7.01 -26.78 5.43
C ASN A 664 -8.41 -26.95 6.04
N GLU A 665 -8.63 -26.51 7.28
CA GLU A 665 -9.91 -26.64 7.98
C GLU A 665 -10.82 -25.44 7.74
N PHE A 666 -10.26 -24.24 7.62
CA PHE A 666 -11.03 -23.00 7.43
C PHE A 666 -10.95 -22.44 6.01
N GLY A 667 -9.97 -22.84 5.19
CA GLY A 667 -9.87 -22.41 3.80
C GLY A 667 -11.05 -22.79 2.88
N PRO A 668 -11.84 -23.86 3.14
CA PRO A 668 -13.06 -24.13 2.38
C PRO A 668 -14.28 -23.26 2.73
N LEU A 669 -14.22 -22.47 3.81
CA LEU A 669 -15.26 -21.49 4.18
C LEU A 669 -15.18 -20.28 3.24
#